data_AF-A0A812LH68-F1
#
_entry.id   AF-A0A812LH68-F1
#
_cell.length_a   1.000
_cell.length_b   1.000
_cell.length_c   1.000
_cell.angle_alpha   90.00
_cell.angle_beta   90.00
_cell.angle_gamma   90.00
#
_symmetry.space_group_name_H-M   'P 1'
#
loop_
_entity.id
_entity.type
_entity.pdbx_description
1 polymer ?
#
loop_
_entity_poly.entity_id
_entity_poly.type
_entity_poly.pdbx_seq_one_letter_code
_entity_poly.pdbx_strand_id
1 'polypeptide(L)'
;MKRSAEIEAPASKKPRILPPLNKAADAQKHVFLSLPDYDKKVGDLFYGDHDFVFIRGGVATGKTTLAEHLGRQGKSFVKVQFTGSEEASWEKNIIRAVASSTEERGEKTDMQLDDALKRAKENDMTLILDEAHTVFSSGRLSEKLFKSDASCHPKVLLVSASGEAPQLADQLTPVTATTPSEITQKFMWTPPLSYTSELKEQLGEAGVKLDEKSIEFFIQFCGGHRGIFIAAMHWVNRSQNVDETWNFTRTVEKVRKSYGMGEWNCPQTDVLGALRESRAVRVNGQYTPVSNIPREFAELLCQGASRIARQEVRRELTINGFVLPKYDRNSEDEFQRVDWVNEDMEYQVANPLLASYYLYNLKKHCGLEVWFENAKPHSCADLLMRALPCMFFAEVVCSLPSKEMLPYEDQYNKCIQTTLKNLKYEALEFHASAIGQGKPDCAVQIAMEMFVLEGVMHARGQADINTHLERFTNMDNYKNASHKGLYIIGNDSNKMLKTMEKTEAGDVQVIGLVPNIAHTAYTVHIKSKGISRINTCNVDCDLVARRLVLKDDGNAELYSVQSLKSQPVNTAMVWVQELKEENGDYKLVGSALPIKPMPENIGFLKKLIIDYEKLTVGVSRLRIFFRTEGQWQEEKKMSNGLRPLTEEEPYGYVVP
;
A
#
# COMPACT_ATOMS: atom_id res chain seq x y z
N MET A 1 58.78 37.61 -8.03
CA MET A 1 57.38 37.65 -8.49
C MET A 1 56.88 36.23 -8.65
N LYS A 2 56.03 35.77 -7.73
CA LYS A 2 55.44 34.42 -7.73
C LYS A 2 54.30 34.38 -8.76
N ARG A 3 54.32 33.39 -9.66
CA ARG A 3 53.18 33.03 -10.51
C ARG A 3 52.12 32.40 -9.63
N SER A 4 50.96 33.05 -9.55
CA SER A 4 49.76 32.50 -8.93
C SER A 4 49.23 31.40 -9.84
N ALA A 5 49.10 30.19 -9.30
CA ALA A 5 48.37 29.11 -9.93
C ALA A 5 46.88 29.47 -9.94
N GLU A 6 46.29 29.52 -11.13
CA GLU A 6 44.83 29.48 -11.28
C GLU A 6 44.34 28.16 -10.70
N ILE A 7 43.60 28.26 -9.60
CA ILE A 7 42.81 27.17 -9.05
C ILE A 7 41.66 26.98 -10.03
N GLU A 8 41.71 25.94 -10.85
CA GLU A 8 40.56 25.47 -11.62
C GLU A 8 39.39 25.27 -10.66
N ALA A 9 38.31 26.01 -10.89
CA ALA A 9 37.06 25.81 -10.18
C ALA A 9 36.58 24.35 -10.42
N PRO A 10 36.11 23.64 -9.38
CA PRO A 10 35.63 22.28 -9.55
C PRO A 10 34.50 22.27 -10.58
N ALA A 11 34.62 21.40 -11.58
CA ALA A 11 33.63 21.21 -12.63
C ALA A 11 32.22 21.11 -12.03
N SER A 12 31.32 21.99 -12.46
CA SER A 12 29.95 22.03 -11.96
C SER A 12 29.28 20.67 -12.16
N LYS A 13 29.02 19.97 -11.05
CA LYS A 13 28.16 18.78 -11.08
C LYS A 13 26.82 19.22 -11.67
N LYS A 14 26.40 18.57 -12.76
CA LYS A 14 25.08 18.83 -13.35
C LYS A 14 24.03 18.66 -12.25
N PRO A 15 23.05 19.58 -12.12
CA PRO A 15 22.01 19.46 -11.12
C PRO A 15 21.25 18.15 -11.32
N ARG A 16 20.96 17.46 -10.22
CA ARG A 16 20.14 16.24 -10.23
C ARG A 16 18.70 16.57 -10.65
N ILE A 17 17.99 15.55 -11.10
CA ILE A 17 16.55 15.63 -11.35
C ILE A 17 15.81 14.56 -10.54
N LEU A 18 14.50 14.70 -10.33
CA LEU A 18 13.72 13.63 -9.73
C LEU A 18 13.63 12.42 -10.67
N PRO A 19 13.77 11.18 -10.19
CA PRO A 19 13.70 10.01 -11.04
C PRO A 19 12.30 9.83 -11.64
N PRO A 20 12.17 9.36 -12.89
CA PRO A 20 10.88 8.99 -13.47
C PRO A 20 10.21 7.87 -12.66
N LEU A 21 8.90 7.95 -12.44
CA LEU A 21 8.16 6.99 -11.61
C LEU A 21 8.11 5.56 -12.16
N ASN A 22 8.44 5.37 -13.45
CA ASN A 22 8.40 4.09 -14.14
C ASN A 22 9.77 3.52 -14.50
N LYS A 23 10.87 4.13 -14.02
CA LYS A 23 12.25 3.71 -14.33
C LYS A 23 13.09 3.62 -13.06
N ALA A 24 14.13 2.79 -13.11
CA ALA A 24 15.14 2.75 -12.06
C ALA A 24 15.84 4.11 -11.93
N ALA A 25 16.25 4.46 -10.70
CA ALA A 25 16.95 5.70 -10.43
C ALA A 25 18.43 5.57 -10.82
N ASP A 26 18.94 6.50 -11.62
CA ASP A 26 20.37 6.57 -11.95
C ASP A 26 21.09 7.39 -10.86
N ALA A 27 21.97 6.74 -10.11
CA ALA A 27 22.71 7.35 -9.00
C ALA A 27 23.52 8.60 -9.37
N GLN A 28 23.85 8.81 -10.65
CA GLN A 28 24.61 9.99 -11.10
C GLN A 28 23.72 11.15 -11.57
N LYS A 29 22.48 10.88 -11.95
CA LYS A 29 21.59 11.88 -12.60
C LYS A 29 20.37 12.22 -11.77
N HIS A 30 19.89 11.27 -10.98
CA HIS A 30 18.65 11.40 -10.25
C HIS A 30 18.90 11.65 -8.77
N VAL A 31 17.89 12.17 -8.08
CA VAL A 31 17.79 12.00 -6.63
C VAL A 31 17.78 10.50 -6.35
N PHE A 32 18.80 10.04 -5.62
CA PHE A 32 19.06 8.63 -5.37
C PHE A 32 18.96 8.37 -3.87
N LEU A 33 18.00 7.52 -3.50
CA LEU A 33 17.83 7.09 -2.13
C LEU A 33 18.95 6.09 -1.81
N SER A 34 19.86 6.51 -0.94
CA SER A 34 21.12 5.83 -0.69
C SER A 34 20.93 4.35 -0.31
N LEU A 35 21.91 3.54 -0.71
CA LEU A 35 22.02 2.11 -0.43
C LEU A 35 23.42 1.81 0.14
N PRO A 36 23.82 2.45 1.27
CA PRO A 36 25.13 2.24 1.84
C PRO A 36 25.29 0.81 2.37
N ASP A 37 26.46 0.22 2.15
CA ASP A 37 26.86 -1.11 2.63
C ASP A 37 25.95 -2.26 2.18
N TYR A 38 25.16 -2.07 1.12
CA TYR A 38 24.23 -3.09 0.64
C TYR A 38 24.93 -4.29 -0.02
N ASP A 39 26.13 -4.10 -0.57
CA ASP A 39 27.01 -5.18 -1.01
C ASP A 39 27.35 -6.12 0.15
N LYS A 40 27.72 -5.55 1.31
CA LYS A 40 27.99 -6.32 2.53
C LYS A 40 26.71 -6.93 3.10
N LYS A 41 25.65 -6.14 3.29
CA LYS A 41 24.37 -6.63 3.86
C LYS A 41 23.79 -7.79 3.05
N VAL A 42 23.85 -7.71 1.71
CA VAL A 42 23.39 -8.79 0.84
C VAL A 42 24.35 -9.98 0.89
N GLY A 43 25.67 -9.74 0.94
CA GLY A 43 26.67 -10.80 1.15
C GLY A 43 26.42 -11.59 2.44
N ASP A 44 26.07 -10.91 3.53
CA ASP A 44 25.76 -11.54 4.82
C ASP A 44 24.52 -12.45 4.77
N LEU A 45 23.61 -12.26 3.80
CA LEU A 45 22.46 -13.16 3.60
C LEU A 45 22.86 -14.55 3.07
N PHE A 46 24.04 -14.67 2.47
CA PHE A 46 24.63 -15.93 2.02
C PHE A 46 25.42 -16.64 3.15
N TYR A 47 25.20 -16.28 4.41
CA TYR A 47 25.89 -16.92 5.55
C TYR A 47 25.64 -18.44 5.58
N GLY A 48 26.70 -19.22 5.84
CA GLY A 48 26.70 -20.68 5.77
C GLY A 48 27.05 -21.20 4.36
N ASP A 49 26.69 -22.45 4.08
CA ASP A 49 26.88 -23.07 2.75
C ASP A 49 25.65 -22.85 1.85
N HIS A 50 25.08 -21.64 1.87
CA HIS A 50 23.89 -21.31 1.10
C HIS A 50 24.25 -20.63 -0.22
N ASP A 51 23.87 -21.26 -1.33
CA ASP A 51 24.15 -20.74 -2.67
C ASP A 51 23.04 -19.83 -3.22
N PHE A 52 21.84 -19.83 -2.62
CA PHE A 52 20.68 -19.14 -3.18
C PHE A 52 19.99 -18.23 -2.16
N VAL A 53 19.89 -16.94 -2.48
CA VAL A 53 19.13 -15.95 -1.71
C VAL A 53 18.04 -15.36 -2.58
N PHE A 54 16.81 -15.33 -2.08
CA PHE A 54 15.67 -14.74 -2.77
C PHE A 54 15.09 -13.58 -1.96
N ILE A 55 15.20 -12.38 -2.52
CA ILE A 55 14.64 -11.15 -2.01
C ILE A 55 13.33 -10.80 -2.74
N ARG A 56 12.25 -10.66 -1.97
CA ARG A 56 11.00 -10.06 -2.39
C ARG A 56 10.81 -8.67 -1.81
N GLY A 57 9.96 -7.86 -2.44
CA GLY A 57 9.59 -6.55 -1.93
C GLY A 57 8.47 -5.92 -2.76
N GLY A 58 7.84 -4.88 -2.22
CA GLY A 58 6.78 -4.14 -2.89
C GLY A 58 7.16 -3.57 -4.26
N VAL A 59 6.16 -3.25 -5.08
CA VAL A 59 6.39 -2.55 -6.35
C VAL A 59 6.98 -1.16 -6.05
N ALA A 60 8.01 -0.76 -6.80
CA ALA A 60 8.70 0.52 -6.61
C ALA A 60 9.36 0.71 -5.23
N THR A 61 9.69 -0.36 -4.49
CA THR A 61 10.54 -0.29 -3.29
C THR A 61 12.03 -0.11 -3.61
N GLY A 62 12.44 -0.29 -4.87
CA GLY A 62 13.84 -0.11 -5.30
C GLY A 62 14.60 -1.40 -5.59
N LYS A 63 13.91 -2.54 -5.78
CA LYS A 63 14.50 -3.84 -6.17
C LYS A 63 15.46 -3.76 -7.35
N THR A 64 14.99 -3.24 -8.48
CA THR A 64 15.83 -3.04 -9.67
C THR A 64 16.96 -2.05 -9.41
N THR A 65 16.72 -1.00 -8.61
CA THR A 65 17.75 -0.03 -8.21
C THR A 65 18.86 -0.70 -7.38
N LEU A 66 18.51 -1.61 -6.47
CA LEU A 66 19.47 -2.41 -5.71
C LEU A 66 20.27 -3.33 -6.63
N ALA A 67 19.60 -4.06 -7.53
CA ALA A 67 20.28 -4.94 -8.49
C ALA A 67 21.26 -4.15 -9.38
N GLU A 68 20.90 -2.94 -9.81
CA GLU A 68 21.80 -2.05 -10.56
C GLU A 68 22.94 -1.50 -9.71
N HIS A 69 22.67 -1.16 -8.44
CA HIS A 69 23.69 -0.67 -7.52
C HIS A 69 24.76 -1.74 -7.26
N LEU A 70 24.35 -2.96 -6.90
CA LEU A 70 25.26 -4.09 -6.66
C LEU A 70 26.08 -4.41 -7.92
N GLY A 71 25.44 -4.46 -9.10
CA GLY A 71 26.14 -4.72 -10.36
C GLY A 71 27.15 -3.64 -10.78
N ARG A 72 27.13 -2.45 -10.16
CA ARG A 72 28.14 -1.39 -10.38
C ARG A 72 29.34 -1.48 -9.42
N GLN A 73 29.19 -2.14 -8.28
CA GLN A 73 30.16 -2.13 -7.17
C GLN A 73 31.39 -3.05 -7.41
N GLY A 74 31.36 -3.98 -8.37
CA GLY A 74 32.56 -4.77 -8.70
C GLY A 74 32.28 -6.10 -9.42
N LYS A 75 33.33 -6.95 -9.53
CA LYS A 75 33.28 -8.26 -10.20
C LYS A 75 32.50 -9.33 -9.41
N SER A 76 32.29 -9.14 -8.10
CA SER A 76 31.62 -10.11 -7.23
C SER A 76 30.11 -10.18 -7.43
N PHE A 77 29.47 -9.12 -7.95
CA PHE A 77 28.04 -9.08 -8.23
C PHE A 77 27.81 -8.88 -9.73
N VAL A 78 27.30 -9.92 -10.40
CA VAL A 78 27.13 -9.93 -11.85
C VAL A 78 25.64 -9.86 -12.19
N LYS A 79 25.17 -8.69 -12.62
CA LYS A 79 23.78 -8.53 -13.06
C LYS A 79 23.53 -9.20 -14.41
N VAL A 80 22.60 -10.15 -14.44
CA VAL A 80 22.14 -10.80 -15.67
C VAL A 80 20.98 -10.00 -16.26
N GLN A 81 21.08 -9.62 -17.53
CA GLN A 81 19.98 -8.94 -18.21
C GLN A 81 18.97 -9.98 -18.73
N PHE A 82 17.84 -10.14 -18.05
CA PHE A 82 16.73 -10.91 -18.59
C PHE A 82 15.96 -10.08 -19.61
N THR A 83 16.38 -10.18 -20.87
CA THR A 83 15.64 -9.65 -22.02
C THR A 83 15.11 -10.82 -22.86
N GLY A 84 13.86 -10.72 -23.31
CA GLY A 84 13.18 -11.78 -24.08
C GLY A 84 12.33 -12.73 -23.23
N SER A 85 11.40 -13.42 -23.89
CA SER A 85 10.43 -14.35 -23.28
C SER A 85 10.80 -15.83 -23.44
N GLU A 86 12.00 -16.12 -23.96
CA GLU A 86 12.44 -17.47 -24.31
C GLU A 86 13.63 -17.90 -23.47
N GLU A 87 13.61 -19.15 -23.02
CA GLU A 87 14.65 -19.80 -22.22
C GLU A 87 16.05 -19.67 -22.85
N ALA A 88 16.16 -19.89 -24.16
CA ALA A 88 17.44 -19.79 -24.87
C ALA A 88 18.05 -18.38 -24.83
N SER A 89 17.23 -17.34 -24.70
CA SER A 89 17.72 -15.97 -24.50
C SER A 89 18.31 -15.81 -23.11
N TRP A 90 17.65 -16.38 -22.10
CA TRP A 90 18.09 -16.31 -20.71
C TRP A 90 19.41 -17.05 -20.48
N GLU A 91 19.56 -18.26 -21.03
CA GLU A 91 20.84 -18.99 -21.00
C GLU A 91 21.99 -18.16 -21.61
N LYS A 92 21.77 -17.59 -22.80
CA LYS A 92 22.75 -16.73 -23.47
C LYS A 92 23.12 -15.48 -22.66
N ASN A 93 22.15 -14.90 -21.95
CA ASN A 93 22.37 -13.72 -21.14
C ASN A 93 23.22 -14.04 -19.89
N ILE A 94 23.04 -15.21 -19.28
CA ILE A 94 23.89 -15.69 -18.19
C ILE A 94 25.33 -15.87 -18.69
N ILE A 95 25.51 -16.62 -19.79
CA ILE A 95 26.82 -16.87 -20.40
C ILE A 95 27.54 -15.56 -20.72
N ARG A 96 26.84 -14.61 -21.36
CA ARG A 96 27.40 -13.30 -21.71
C ARG A 96 27.80 -12.49 -20.48
N ALA A 97 26.97 -12.49 -19.43
CA ALA A 97 27.23 -11.73 -18.22
C ALA A 97 28.48 -12.24 -17.50
N VAL A 98 28.62 -13.57 -17.35
CA VAL A 98 29.82 -14.19 -16.75
C VAL A 98 31.07 -13.90 -17.59
N ALA A 99 31.01 -14.15 -18.90
CA ALA A 99 32.17 -13.95 -19.79
C ALA A 99 32.67 -12.49 -19.80
N SER A 100 31.75 -11.53 -19.74
CA SER A 100 32.09 -10.10 -19.69
C SER A 100 32.75 -9.70 -18.38
N SER A 101 32.36 -10.32 -17.26
CA SER A 101 32.92 -10.05 -15.92
C SER A 101 34.29 -10.69 -15.70
N THR A 102 34.62 -11.76 -16.43
CA THR A 102 35.94 -12.45 -16.37
C THR A 102 36.98 -11.92 -17.37
N GLU A 103 36.72 -10.80 -18.06
CA GLU A 103 37.67 -10.13 -18.99
C GLU A 103 38.12 -10.95 -20.23
N GLU A 104 37.42 -12.02 -20.60
CA GLU A 104 37.64 -12.71 -21.89
C GLU A 104 36.98 -11.90 -23.04
N ARG A 105 37.66 -10.85 -23.50
CA ARG A 105 37.35 -10.20 -24.79
C ARG A 105 37.92 -11.04 -25.94
N GLY A 106 37.24 -12.14 -26.27
CA GLY A 106 37.56 -12.99 -27.42
C GLY A 106 36.30 -13.43 -28.15
N GLU A 107 36.30 -13.30 -29.46
CA GLU A 107 35.21 -13.67 -30.37
C GLU A 107 34.75 -15.12 -30.15
N LYS A 108 33.42 -15.33 -30.12
CA LYS A 108 32.74 -16.63 -30.01
C LYS A 108 33.27 -17.54 -28.90
N THR A 109 32.85 -17.25 -27.67
CA THR A 109 32.84 -18.29 -26.63
C THR A 109 31.81 -19.36 -27.01
N ASP A 110 32.27 -20.55 -27.43
CA ASP A 110 31.48 -21.80 -27.44
C ASP A 110 31.12 -22.28 -26.02
N MET A 111 31.16 -21.36 -25.04
CA MET A 111 30.91 -21.61 -23.63
C MET A 111 29.46 -22.02 -23.44
N GLN A 112 29.27 -23.21 -22.86
CA GLN A 112 27.95 -23.69 -22.51
C GLN A 112 27.52 -23.09 -21.15
N LEU A 113 26.23 -23.19 -20.84
CA LEU A 113 25.70 -22.68 -19.57
C LEU A 113 26.43 -23.29 -18.37
N ASP A 114 26.69 -24.60 -18.39
CA ASP A 114 27.30 -25.32 -17.27
C ASP A 114 28.74 -24.83 -17.03
N ASP A 115 29.48 -24.51 -18.09
CA ASP A 115 30.83 -23.91 -18.00
C ASP A 115 30.77 -22.50 -17.38
N ALA A 116 29.77 -21.70 -17.77
CA ALA A 116 29.57 -20.37 -17.24
C ALA A 116 29.22 -20.39 -15.74
N LEU A 117 28.35 -21.31 -15.31
CA LEU A 117 27.97 -21.48 -13.91
C LEU A 117 29.16 -21.93 -13.05
N LYS A 118 29.92 -22.93 -13.52
CA LYS A 118 31.14 -23.39 -12.85
C LYS A 118 32.16 -22.25 -12.73
N ARG A 119 32.36 -21.47 -13.78
CA ARG A 119 33.28 -20.33 -13.77
C ARG A 119 32.82 -19.24 -12.80
N ALA A 120 31.53 -18.93 -12.76
CA ALA A 120 30.98 -17.99 -11.79
C ALA A 120 31.28 -18.44 -10.35
N LYS A 121 31.14 -19.75 -10.07
CA LYS A 121 31.49 -20.33 -8.77
C LYS A 121 32.99 -20.23 -8.45
N GLU A 122 33.85 -20.62 -9.39
CA GLU A 122 35.32 -20.58 -9.22
C GLU A 122 35.85 -19.16 -8.94
N ASN A 123 35.13 -18.14 -9.39
CA ASN A 123 35.47 -16.73 -9.18
C ASN A 123 34.67 -16.07 -8.04
N ASP A 124 33.96 -16.84 -7.21
CA ASP A 124 33.10 -16.36 -6.12
C ASP A 124 32.11 -15.25 -6.56
N MET A 125 31.52 -15.42 -7.74
CA MET A 125 30.56 -14.48 -8.31
C MET A 125 29.15 -14.78 -7.79
N THR A 126 28.42 -13.71 -7.48
CA THR A 126 26.99 -13.72 -7.21
C THR A 126 26.23 -13.25 -8.45
N LEU A 127 25.49 -14.16 -9.07
CA LEU A 127 24.64 -13.85 -10.23
C LEU A 127 23.35 -13.18 -9.75
N ILE A 128 23.07 -11.97 -10.20
CA ILE A 128 21.84 -11.23 -9.86
C ILE A 128 20.82 -11.42 -10.96
N LEU A 129 19.70 -12.07 -10.64
CA LEU A 129 18.56 -12.26 -11.55
C LEU A 129 17.39 -11.37 -11.08
N ASP A 130 17.11 -10.30 -11.82
CA ASP A 130 15.95 -9.42 -11.58
C ASP A 130 14.72 -9.97 -12.30
N GLU A 131 13.54 -9.78 -11.70
CA GLU A 131 12.29 -10.46 -12.07
C GLU A 131 12.41 -12.00 -12.14
N ALA A 132 13.12 -12.55 -11.15
CA ALA A 132 13.48 -13.97 -11.05
C ALA A 132 12.32 -14.96 -11.15
N HIS A 133 11.08 -14.56 -10.84
CA HIS A 133 9.92 -15.46 -11.01
C HIS A 133 9.80 -15.96 -12.45
N THR A 134 10.21 -15.17 -13.44
CA THR A 134 10.19 -15.58 -14.85
C THR A 134 11.09 -16.78 -15.14
N VAL A 135 12.16 -17.00 -14.38
CA VAL A 135 13.05 -18.18 -14.54
C VAL A 135 12.33 -19.47 -14.16
N PHE A 136 11.41 -19.42 -13.19
CA PHE A 136 10.73 -20.61 -12.69
C PHE A 136 9.74 -21.20 -13.72
N SER A 137 9.32 -20.43 -14.73
CA SER A 137 8.49 -20.97 -15.81
C SER A 137 9.26 -21.88 -16.77
N SER A 138 10.60 -21.82 -16.77
CA SER A 138 11.48 -22.72 -17.51
C SER A 138 11.94 -23.87 -16.63
N GLY A 139 11.38 -25.06 -16.87
CA GLY A 139 11.73 -26.26 -16.13
C GLY A 139 13.23 -26.60 -16.24
N ARG A 140 13.79 -26.54 -17.44
CA ARG A 140 15.18 -26.93 -17.71
C ARG A 140 16.20 -25.92 -17.17
N LEU A 141 15.98 -24.61 -17.35
CA LEU A 141 16.87 -23.60 -16.79
C LEU A 141 16.83 -23.60 -15.26
N SER A 142 15.62 -23.72 -14.68
CA SER A 142 15.43 -23.82 -13.23
C SER A 142 16.14 -25.05 -12.67
N GLU A 143 16.01 -26.21 -13.32
CA GLU A 143 16.71 -27.44 -12.93
C GLU A 143 18.23 -27.28 -12.99
N LYS A 144 18.77 -26.68 -14.06
CA LYS A 144 20.21 -26.42 -14.18
C LYS A 144 20.75 -25.45 -13.15
N LEU A 145 20.00 -24.39 -12.82
CA LEU A 145 20.44 -23.37 -11.88
C LEU A 145 20.36 -23.82 -10.42
N PHE A 146 19.31 -24.57 -10.05
CA PHE A 146 19.00 -24.81 -8.64
C PHE A 146 19.10 -26.28 -8.22
N LYS A 147 19.00 -27.24 -9.15
CA LYS A 147 18.92 -28.69 -8.84
C LYS A 147 20.09 -29.52 -9.36
N SER A 148 21.01 -28.91 -10.12
CA SER A 148 22.22 -29.58 -10.62
C SER A 148 23.16 -29.94 -9.47
N ASP A 149 24.29 -30.60 -9.77
CA ASP A 149 25.30 -30.94 -8.77
C ASP A 149 25.77 -29.67 -8.02
N ALA A 150 25.67 -29.69 -6.69
CA ALA A 150 26.10 -28.61 -5.81
C ALA A 150 27.56 -28.20 -6.04
N SER A 151 28.39 -29.10 -6.58
CA SER A 151 29.76 -28.80 -6.98
C SER A 151 29.86 -27.67 -8.02
N CYS A 152 28.78 -27.38 -8.77
CA CYS A 152 28.72 -26.39 -9.84
C CYS A 152 27.84 -25.16 -9.55
N HIS A 153 27.22 -25.04 -8.37
CA HIS A 153 26.32 -23.92 -8.06
C HIS A 153 27.09 -22.63 -7.73
N PRO A 154 26.95 -21.56 -8.53
CA PRO A 154 27.40 -20.24 -8.11
C PRO A 154 26.41 -19.66 -7.10
N LYS A 155 26.82 -18.60 -6.39
CA LYS A 155 25.89 -17.80 -5.60
C LYS A 155 24.87 -17.15 -6.54
N VAL A 156 23.59 -17.23 -6.23
CA VAL A 156 22.51 -16.60 -7.00
C VAL A 156 21.67 -15.73 -6.08
N LEU A 157 21.60 -14.44 -6.44
CA LEU A 157 20.69 -13.47 -5.84
C LEU A 157 19.47 -13.31 -6.75
N LEU A 158 18.33 -13.76 -6.27
CA LEU A 158 17.04 -13.65 -6.94
C LEU A 158 16.32 -12.43 -6.40
N VAL A 159 15.85 -11.55 -7.28
CA VAL A 159 15.08 -10.37 -6.90
C VAL A 159 13.78 -10.37 -7.69
N SER A 160 12.63 -10.35 -7.01
CA SER A 160 11.34 -10.25 -7.70
C SER A 160 10.18 -9.80 -6.80
N ALA A 161 9.04 -9.43 -7.39
CA ALA A 161 7.80 -9.22 -6.64
C ALA A 161 7.16 -10.56 -6.22
N SER A 162 7.14 -11.54 -7.12
CA SER A 162 6.55 -12.86 -6.93
C SER A 162 7.62 -13.95 -6.90
N GLY A 163 7.25 -15.14 -6.48
CA GLY A 163 8.05 -16.37 -6.58
C GLY A 163 7.22 -17.52 -7.12
N GLU A 164 6.20 -17.15 -7.90
CA GLU A 164 5.33 -18.05 -8.65
C GLU A 164 5.28 -17.54 -10.10
N ALA A 165 5.25 -18.47 -11.06
CA ALA A 165 5.22 -18.19 -12.49
C ALA A 165 4.20 -19.10 -13.20
N PRO A 166 3.55 -18.66 -14.27
CA PRO A 166 2.83 -19.58 -15.14
C PRO A 166 3.82 -20.56 -15.80
N GLN A 167 3.54 -21.86 -15.82
CA GLN A 167 4.33 -22.77 -16.66
C GLN A 167 4.08 -22.47 -18.15
N LEU A 168 5.14 -22.61 -18.97
CA LEU A 168 5.03 -22.51 -20.42
C LEU A 168 4.12 -23.63 -20.96
N ALA A 169 3.29 -23.27 -21.94
CA ALA A 169 2.02 -23.90 -22.33
C ALA A 169 2.11 -25.27 -23.04
N ASP A 170 2.93 -26.20 -22.56
CA ASP A 170 2.96 -27.58 -23.08
C ASP A 170 2.04 -28.55 -22.30
N GLN A 171 1.29 -28.06 -21.30
CA GLN A 171 0.35 -28.87 -20.52
C GLN A 171 -1.06 -28.29 -20.56
N LEU A 172 -2.06 -29.17 -20.75
CA LEU A 172 -3.50 -28.85 -20.78
C LEU A 172 -4.05 -28.29 -19.45
N THR A 173 -3.25 -28.30 -18.38
CA THR A 173 -3.54 -27.71 -17.08
C THR A 173 -2.59 -26.55 -16.80
N PRO A 174 -3.08 -25.34 -16.44
CA PRO A 174 -2.22 -24.24 -16.00
C PRO A 174 -1.59 -24.60 -14.66
N VAL A 175 -0.43 -25.24 -14.68
CA VAL A 175 0.35 -25.48 -13.47
C VAL A 175 1.16 -24.22 -13.20
N THR A 176 1.11 -23.73 -11.97
CA THR A 176 1.92 -22.57 -11.54
C THR A 176 3.25 -23.12 -11.01
N ALA A 177 4.37 -22.74 -11.61
CA ALA A 177 5.68 -23.08 -11.07
C ALA A 177 5.94 -22.23 -9.83
N THR A 178 6.24 -22.88 -8.70
CA THR A 178 6.58 -22.22 -7.43
C THR A 178 8.08 -22.02 -7.31
N THR A 179 8.48 -21.27 -6.29
CA THR A 179 9.88 -21.15 -5.88
C THR A 179 10.46 -22.56 -5.64
N PRO A 180 11.59 -22.93 -6.29
CA PRO A 180 12.29 -24.19 -6.01
C PRO A 180 12.56 -24.42 -4.52
N SER A 181 12.46 -25.68 -4.07
CA SER A 181 12.65 -26.08 -2.67
C SER A 181 14.08 -25.86 -2.17
N GLU A 182 15.04 -25.84 -3.08
CA GLU A 182 16.46 -25.62 -2.84
C GLU A 182 16.74 -24.18 -2.37
N ILE A 183 15.83 -23.24 -2.65
CA ILE A 183 15.92 -21.85 -2.21
C ILE A 183 15.33 -21.73 -0.81
N THR A 184 16.16 -21.90 0.21
CA THR A 184 15.73 -21.85 1.63
C THR A 184 15.89 -20.47 2.27
N GLN A 185 16.68 -19.58 1.66
CA GLN A 185 16.91 -18.22 2.13
C GLN A 185 15.98 -17.25 1.40
N LYS A 186 14.80 -17.03 1.99
CA LYS A 186 13.71 -16.23 1.46
C LYS A 186 13.49 -15.01 2.34
N PHE A 187 13.63 -13.82 1.79
CA PHE A 187 13.54 -12.56 2.54
C PHE A 187 12.52 -11.60 1.94
N MET A 188 11.71 -10.98 2.79
CA MET A 188 11.01 -9.74 2.49
C MET A 188 11.95 -8.58 2.79
N TRP A 189 12.20 -7.75 1.77
CA TRP A 189 13.02 -6.56 1.88
C TRP A 189 12.18 -5.30 1.99
N THR A 190 12.34 -4.62 3.12
CA THR A 190 11.75 -3.34 3.45
C THR A 190 12.87 -2.33 3.66
N PRO A 191 13.41 -1.73 2.57
CA PRO A 191 14.53 -0.83 2.70
C PRO A 191 14.14 0.41 3.52
N PRO A 192 14.99 0.84 4.46
CA PRO A 192 14.71 2.02 5.25
C PRO A 192 14.68 3.24 4.34
N LEU A 193 13.81 4.17 4.70
CA LEU A 193 13.78 5.51 4.16
C LEU A 193 13.84 6.45 5.35
N SER A 194 14.99 7.06 5.55
CA SER A 194 15.26 8.00 6.63
C SER A 194 15.78 9.31 6.06
N TYR A 195 15.61 10.38 6.83
CA TYR A 195 16.22 11.66 6.48
C TYR A 195 17.75 11.54 6.55
N THR A 196 18.42 12.13 5.57
CA THR A 196 19.87 12.36 5.59
C THR A 196 20.14 13.75 5.02
N SER A 197 21.25 14.37 5.46
CA SER A 197 21.71 15.64 4.87
C SER A 197 21.95 15.51 3.36
N GLU A 198 22.45 14.34 2.92
CA GLU A 198 22.63 14.01 1.51
C GLU A 198 21.30 14.01 0.75
N LEU A 199 20.25 13.39 1.28
CA LEU A 199 18.93 13.39 0.66
C LEU A 199 18.39 14.81 0.50
N LYS A 200 18.53 15.65 1.53
CA LYS A 200 18.13 17.06 1.49
C LYS A 200 18.87 17.85 0.41
N GLU A 201 20.18 17.65 0.31
CA GLU A 201 21.02 18.29 -0.71
C GLU A 201 20.59 17.87 -2.12
N GLN A 202 20.45 16.56 -2.36
CA GLN A 202 20.00 16.03 -3.66
C GLN A 202 18.61 16.53 -4.05
N LEU A 203 17.67 16.62 -3.09
CA LEU A 203 16.35 17.20 -3.33
C LEU A 203 16.45 18.68 -3.71
N GLY A 204 17.30 19.44 -3.02
CA GLY A 204 17.57 20.85 -3.33
C GLY A 204 18.14 21.04 -4.75
N GLU A 205 19.09 20.19 -5.16
CA GLU A 205 19.62 20.16 -6.54
C GLU A 205 18.53 19.89 -7.58
N ALA A 206 17.51 19.09 -7.23
CA ALA A 206 16.37 18.75 -8.07
C ALA A 206 15.20 19.74 -8.00
N GLY A 207 15.37 20.88 -7.31
CA GLY A 207 14.36 21.93 -7.18
C GLY A 207 13.37 21.75 -6.02
N VAL A 208 13.52 20.72 -5.20
CA VAL A 208 12.66 20.46 -4.04
C VAL A 208 13.28 21.05 -2.77
N LYS A 209 12.71 22.14 -2.28
CA LYS A 209 13.26 22.93 -1.16
C LYS A 209 12.45 22.69 0.12
N LEU A 210 12.84 21.68 0.89
CA LEU A 210 12.17 21.28 2.14
C LEU A 210 13.14 21.37 3.34
N ASP A 211 12.62 21.70 4.51
CA ASP A 211 13.34 21.49 5.77
C ASP A 211 13.34 20.00 6.18
N GLU A 212 14.18 19.67 7.17
CA GLU A 212 14.34 18.29 7.67
C GLU A 212 13.01 17.67 8.13
N LYS A 213 12.28 18.40 8.96
CA LYS A 213 10.98 17.97 9.49
C LYS A 213 9.93 17.75 8.40
N SER A 214 9.95 18.54 7.33
CA SER A 214 9.07 18.33 6.17
C SER A 214 9.42 17.07 5.40
N ILE A 215 10.72 16.76 5.25
CA ILE A 215 11.17 15.51 4.61
C ILE A 215 10.73 14.32 5.45
N GLU A 216 10.98 14.34 6.76
CA GLU A 216 10.53 13.30 7.69
C GLU A 216 9.01 13.10 7.64
N PHE A 217 8.25 14.20 7.60
CA PHE A 217 6.81 14.16 7.41
C PHE A 217 6.41 13.43 6.12
N PHE A 218 7.01 13.76 4.97
CA PHE A 218 6.70 13.07 3.71
C PHE A 218 7.10 11.60 3.72
N ILE A 219 8.21 11.26 4.37
CA ILE A 219 8.62 9.86 4.54
C ILE A 219 7.52 9.09 5.27
N GLN A 220 7.04 9.60 6.41
CA GLN A 220 5.98 8.96 7.20
C GLN A 220 4.61 8.98 6.50
N PHE A 221 4.28 10.09 5.82
CA PHE A 221 3.05 10.24 5.04
C PHE A 221 2.99 9.23 3.89
N CYS A 222 4.14 8.88 3.30
CA CYS A 222 4.26 7.86 2.28
C CYS A 222 4.45 6.44 2.86
N GLY A 223 4.32 6.24 4.18
CA GLY A 223 4.51 4.96 4.85
C GLY A 223 5.93 4.39 4.70
N GLY A 224 6.94 5.25 4.57
CA GLY A 224 8.33 4.86 4.28
C GLY A 224 8.55 4.33 2.86
N HIS A 225 7.53 4.34 2.00
CA HIS A 225 7.62 3.72 0.69
C HIS A 225 8.35 4.61 -0.32
N ARG A 226 9.56 4.17 -0.72
CA ARG A 226 10.47 4.88 -1.63
C ARG A 226 9.80 5.42 -2.90
N GLY A 227 9.08 4.58 -3.65
CA GLY A 227 8.41 4.99 -4.89
C GLY A 227 7.22 5.94 -4.71
N ILE A 228 6.59 5.96 -3.52
CA ILE A 228 5.50 6.89 -3.20
C ILE A 228 6.10 8.22 -2.76
N PHE A 229 7.18 8.18 -1.98
CA PHE A 229 7.96 9.35 -1.60
C PHE A 229 8.45 10.14 -2.81
N ILE A 230 9.02 9.48 -3.82
CA ILE A 230 9.44 10.15 -5.06
C ILE A 230 8.23 10.80 -5.78
N ALA A 231 7.07 10.15 -5.81
CA ALA A 231 5.85 10.74 -6.38
C ALA A 231 5.39 11.99 -5.59
N ALA A 232 5.51 11.96 -4.26
CA ALA A 232 5.28 13.13 -3.42
C ALA A 232 6.26 14.26 -3.73
N MET A 233 7.55 13.95 -3.91
CA MET A 233 8.56 14.96 -4.27
C MET A 233 8.30 15.59 -5.64
N HIS A 234 7.79 14.81 -6.61
CA HIS A 234 7.32 15.35 -7.88
C HIS A 234 6.16 16.34 -7.70
N TRP A 235 5.23 16.05 -6.78
CA TRP A 235 4.15 16.98 -6.44
C TRP A 235 4.68 18.25 -5.78
N VAL A 236 5.59 18.13 -4.80
CA VAL A 236 6.23 19.28 -4.14
C VAL A 236 6.92 20.16 -5.17
N ASN A 237 7.75 19.58 -6.05
CA ASN A 237 8.48 20.32 -7.08
C ASN A 237 7.54 21.12 -8.01
N ARG A 238 6.39 20.56 -8.37
CA ARG A 238 5.37 21.27 -9.19
C ARG A 238 4.58 22.32 -8.42
N SER A 239 4.48 22.16 -7.10
CA SER A 239 3.64 23.00 -6.23
C SER A 239 4.42 24.13 -5.55
N GLN A 240 5.75 24.02 -5.51
CA GLN A 240 6.65 25.06 -5.03
C GLN A 240 6.86 26.12 -6.11
N ASN A 241 6.78 27.39 -5.72
CA ASN A 241 7.32 28.44 -6.55
C ASN A 241 8.86 28.34 -6.56
N VAL A 242 9.51 28.85 -7.61
CA VAL A 242 10.97 28.71 -7.85
C VAL A 242 11.82 29.04 -6.62
N ASP A 243 11.42 30.02 -5.81
CA ASP A 243 12.14 30.46 -4.61
C ASP A 243 11.46 30.12 -3.28
N GLU A 244 10.33 29.39 -3.30
CA GLU A 244 9.62 29.01 -2.08
C GLU A 244 10.30 27.81 -1.42
N THR A 245 10.72 27.98 -0.16
CA THR A 245 11.11 26.86 0.71
C THR A 245 9.95 26.55 1.64
N TRP A 246 9.57 25.28 1.76
CA TRP A 246 8.54 24.88 2.73
C TRP A 246 9.20 24.45 4.03
N ASN A 247 8.83 25.14 5.10
CA ASN A 247 9.05 24.65 6.46
C ASN A 247 7.94 23.66 6.85
N PHE A 248 8.11 22.96 7.96
CA PHE A 248 7.14 21.97 8.42
C PHE A 248 5.68 22.46 8.45
N THR A 249 5.42 23.63 9.07
CA THR A 249 4.07 24.20 9.15
C THR A 249 3.48 24.41 7.76
N ARG A 250 4.25 25.00 6.84
CA ARG A 250 3.84 25.22 5.45
C ARG A 250 3.61 23.91 4.70
N THR A 251 4.42 22.90 4.94
CA THR A 251 4.27 21.56 4.36
C THR A 251 2.95 20.93 4.78
N VAL A 252 2.64 20.92 6.08
CA VAL A 252 1.38 20.41 6.62
C VAL A 252 0.18 21.18 6.06
N GLU A 253 0.26 22.51 5.98
CA GLU A 253 -0.77 23.35 5.33
C GLU A 253 -1.05 22.92 3.89
N LYS A 254 0.01 22.80 3.08
CA LYS A 254 -0.08 22.49 1.65
C LYS A 254 -0.64 21.10 1.44
N VAL A 255 -0.12 20.10 2.17
CA VAL A 255 -0.62 18.73 2.08
C VAL A 255 -2.08 18.67 2.51
N ARG A 256 -2.46 19.27 3.63
CA ARG A 256 -3.86 19.28 4.09
C ARG A 256 -4.80 19.96 3.10
N LYS A 257 -4.44 21.16 2.60
CA LYS A 257 -5.24 21.88 1.60
C LYS A 257 -5.44 21.04 0.33
N SER A 258 -4.40 20.33 -0.07
CA SER A 258 -4.39 19.51 -1.27
C SER A 258 -5.06 18.14 -1.09
N TYR A 259 -4.99 17.56 0.10
CA TYR A 259 -5.68 16.32 0.44
C TYR A 259 -7.20 16.51 0.45
N GLY A 260 -7.66 17.71 0.85
CA GLY A 260 -9.07 18.08 0.86
C GLY A 260 -9.90 17.10 1.70
N MET A 261 -10.94 16.52 1.10
CA MET A 261 -11.83 15.53 1.72
C MET A 261 -11.34 14.08 1.55
N GLY A 262 -10.09 13.86 1.10
CA GLY A 262 -9.56 12.51 0.88
C GLY A 262 -10.05 11.84 -0.41
N GLU A 263 -10.45 12.63 -1.41
CA GLU A 263 -10.92 12.09 -2.68
C GLU A 263 -9.76 11.74 -3.62
N TRP A 264 -9.58 10.45 -3.90
CA TRP A 264 -8.52 9.98 -4.81
C TRP A 264 -8.75 10.31 -6.29
N ASN A 265 -9.95 10.79 -6.65
CA ASN A 265 -10.30 11.24 -8.01
C ASN A 265 -10.05 12.74 -8.22
N CYS A 266 -9.09 13.32 -7.49
CA CYS A 266 -8.63 14.71 -7.64
C CYS A 266 -7.62 14.87 -8.80
N PRO A 267 -7.34 16.09 -9.31
CA PRO A 267 -6.31 16.33 -10.32
C PRO A 267 -4.87 16.05 -9.82
N GLN A 268 -3.90 15.90 -10.72
CA GLN A 268 -2.47 15.69 -10.36
C GLN A 268 -1.79 16.91 -9.71
N THR A 269 -2.46 18.05 -9.72
CA THR A 269 -2.10 19.24 -8.93
C THR A 269 -2.32 19.00 -7.44
N ASP A 270 -3.15 18.00 -7.09
CA ASP A 270 -3.34 17.58 -5.71
C ASP A 270 -2.43 16.41 -5.32
N VAL A 271 -2.10 16.33 -4.04
CA VAL A 271 -1.15 15.36 -3.48
C VAL A 271 -1.61 13.93 -3.75
N LEU A 272 -2.87 13.59 -3.46
CA LEU A 272 -3.42 12.26 -3.72
C LEU A 272 -3.43 11.93 -5.23
N GLY A 273 -3.76 12.93 -6.06
CA GLY A 273 -3.75 12.82 -7.51
C GLY A 273 -2.35 12.65 -8.10
N ALA A 274 -1.31 13.10 -7.40
CA ALA A 274 0.08 12.83 -7.75
C ALA A 274 0.57 11.48 -7.20
N LEU A 275 0.19 11.09 -5.99
CA LEU A 275 0.58 9.81 -5.39
C LEU A 275 0.04 8.62 -6.21
N ARG A 276 -1.16 8.72 -6.77
CA ARG A 276 -1.74 7.65 -7.63
C ARG A 276 -0.98 7.41 -8.93
N GLU A 277 -0.06 8.30 -9.33
CA GLU A 277 0.82 8.07 -10.48
C GLU A 277 1.91 7.04 -10.14
N SER A 278 2.17 6.81 -8.84
CA SER A 278 3.03 5.72 -8.40
C SER A 278 2.34 4.38 -8.58
N ARG A 279 3.02 3.43 -9.22
CA ARG A 279 2.55 2.04 -9.35
C ARG A 279 2.37 1.34 -7.99
N ALA A 280 2.96 1.88 -6.94
CA ALA A 280 2.78 1.40 -5.57
C ALA A 280 1.43 1.82 -4.95
N VAL A 281 0.69 2.74 -5.58
CA VAL A 281 -0.65 3.17 -5.13
C VAL A 281 -1.72 2.70 -6.11
N ARG A 282 -1.52 2.93 -7.41
CA ARG A 282 -2.43 2.47 -8.47
C ARG A 282 -1.73 1.47 -9.38
N VAL A 283 -2.26 0.25 -9.44
CA VAL A 283 -1.79 -0.79 -10.35
C VAL A 283 -2.27 -0.47 -11.78
N ASN A 284 -1.34 -0.57 -12.74
CA ASN A 284 -1.59 -0.30 -14.17
C ASN A 284 -1.96 -1.60 -14.93
N GLY A 285 -2.19 -1.50 -16.23
CA GLY A 285 -2.44 -2.66 -17.10
C GLY A 285 -3.88 -3.15 -16.99
N GLN A 286 -4.06 -4.47 -16.87
CA GLN A 286 -5.40 -5.08 -16.83
C GLN A 286 -6.25 -4.62 -15.63
N TYR A 287 -5.62 -4.13 -14.56
CA TYR A 287 -6.29 -3.63 -13.36
C TYR A 287 -6.51 -2.11 -13.35
N THR A 288 -6.23 -1.42 -14.46
CA THR A 288 -6.50 0.02 -14.58
C THR A 288 -7.99 0.33 -14.36
N PRO A 289 -8.93 -0.45 -14.95
CA PRO A 289 -10.33 -0.36 -14.57
C PRO A 289 -10.53 -0.95 -13.17
N VAL A 290 -11.10 -0.16 -12.25
CA VAL A 290 -11.44 -0.60 -10.89
C VAL A 290 -12.41 -1.79 -10.89
N SER A 291 -13.17 -1.95 -11.97
CA SER A 291 -14.06 -3.08 -12.20
C SER A 291 -13.34 -4.43 -12.36
N ASN A 292 -12.05 -4.42 -12.71
CA ASN A 292 -11.24 -5.63 -12.92
C ASN A 292 -10.53 -6.08 -11.64
N ILE A 293 -10.77 -5.41 -10.51
CA ILE A 293 -10.12 -5.73 -9.25
C ILE A 293 -10.68 -7.04 -8.68
N PRO A 294 -9.82 -8.06 -8.41
CA PRO A 294 -10.27 -9.35 -7.91
C PRO A 294 -10.97 -9.24 -6.56
N ARG A 295 -11.99 -10.08 -6.35
CA ARG A 295 -12.73 -10.14 -5.08
C ARG A 295 -11.81 -10.49 -3.91
N GLU A 296 -10.85 -11.39 -4.12
CA GLU A 296 -9.88 -11.80 -3.10
C GLU A 296 -9.05 -10.60 -2.60
N PHE A 297 -8.77 -9.61 -3.46
CA PHE A 297 -8.13 -8.38 -3.03
C PHE A 297 -9.09 -7.45 -2.27
N ALA A 298 -10.35 -7.35 -2.71
CA ALA A 298 -11.38 -6.60 -1.97
C ALA A 298 -11.64 -7.18 -0.57
N GLU A 299 -11.59 -8.51 -0.42
CA GLU A 299 -11.66 -9.20 0.88
C GLU A 299 -10.51 -8.77 1.77
N LEU A 300 -9.26 -8.82 1.28
CA LEU A 300 -8.08 -8.33 2.02
C LEU A 300 -8.16 -6.86 2.42
N LEU A 301 -8.70 -5.99 1.55
CA LEU A 301 -8.92 -4.58 1.87
C LEU A 301 -9.89 -4.38 3.03
N CYS A 302 -10.89 -5.25 3.16
CA CYS A 302 -11.92 -5.13 4.18
C CYS A 302 -11.53 -5.83 5.48
N GLN A 303 -10.93 -7.02 5.40
CA GLN A 303 -10.68 -7.88 6.57
C GLN A 303 -9.23 -7.87 7.05
N GLY A 304 -8.34 -7.16 6.37
CA GLY A 304 -6.91 -7.19 6.65
C GLY A 304 -6.24 -8.49 6.20
N ALA A 305 -5.08 -8.78 6.78
CA ALA A 305 -4.24 -9.89 6.33
C ALA A 305 -4.94 -11.25 6.45
N SER A 306 -4.89 -12.07 5.41
CA SER A 306 -5.49 -13.40 5.38
C SER A 306 -4.88 -14.27 4.29
N ARG A 307 -5.21 -15.57 4.29
CA ARG A 307 -4.71 -16.52 3.29
C ARG A 307 -5.44 -16.32 1.95
N ILE A 308 -4.69 -16.37 0.84
CA ILE A 308 -5.25 -16.39 -0.51
C ILE A 308 -5.18 -17.83 -1.02
N ALA A 309 -6.31 -18.54 -0.97
CA ALA A 309 -6.37 -19.97 -1.31
C ALA A 309 -6.05 -20.28 -2.78
N ARG A 310 -6.47 -19.39 -3.69
CA ARG A 310 -6.26 -19.57 -5.13
C ARG A 310 -4.87 -19.11 -5.54
N GLN A 311 -3.99 -20.06 -5.81
CA GLN A 311 -2.59 -19.81 -6.19
C GLN A 311 -2.47 -18.86 -7.40
N GLU A 312 -3.25 -19.06 -8.46
CA GLU A 312 -3.22 -18.16 -9.63
C GLU A 312 -3.53 -16.70 -9.28
N VAL A 313 -4.55 -16.48 -8.43
CA VAL A 313 -4.95 -15.14 -7.98
C VAL A 313 -3.87 -14.55 -7.07
N ARG A 314 -3.33 -15.36 -6.15
CA ARG A 314 -2.22 -14.98 -5.27
C ARG A 314 -1.00 -14.53 -6.07
N ARG A 315 -0.61 -15.29 -7.10
CA ARG A 315 0.47 -14.93 -8.04
C ARG A 315 0.18 -13.58 -8.67
N GLU A 316 -0.97 -13.43 -9.31
CA GLU A 316 -1.33 -12.22 -10.04
C GLU A 316 -1.34 -10.99 -9.12
N LEU A 317 -1.95 -11.09 -7.95
CA LEU A 317 -1.98 -9.99 -6.98
C LEU A 317 -0.56 -9.62 -6.51
N THR A 318 0.32 -10.61 -6.32
CA THR A 318 1.70 -10.39 -5.89
C THR A 318 2.55 -9.75 -7.00
N ILE A 319 2.50 -10.28 -8.23
CA ILE A 319 3.24 -9.74 -9.40
C ILE A 319 2.84 -8.28 -9.65
N ASN A 320 1.54 -8.00 -9.56
CA ASN A 320 1.01 -6.67 -9.84
C ASN A 320 1.19 -5.69 -8.67
N GLY A 321 1.62 -6.16 -7.50
CA GLY A 321 1.96 -5.32 -6.35
C GLY A 321 0.80 -4.97 -5.43
N PHE A 322 -0.33 -5.68 -5.52
CA PHE A 322 -1.45 -5.49 -4.61
C PHE A 322 -1.15 -5.99 -3.21
N VAL A 323 -0.49 -7.14 -3.11
CA VAL A 323 -0.32 -7.88 -1.87
C VAL A 323 1.12 -8.32 -1.67
N LEU A 324 1.49 -8.50 -0.41
CA LEU A 324 2.77 -9.06 0.02
C LEU A 324 2.51 -10.15 1.06
N PRO A 325 3.40 -11.16 1.18
CA PRO A 325 3.40 -12.04 2.35
C PRO A 325 3.39 -11.22 3.63
N LYS A 326 2.67 -11.67 4.65
CA LYS A 326 2.68 -11.04 5.96
C LYS A 326 4.07 -11.20 6.59
N TYR A 327 4.59 -10.11 7.11
CA TYR A 327 5.87 -10.04 7.80
C TYR A 327 5.73 -9.13 9.02
N ASP A 328 6.67 -9.20 9.95
CA ASP A 328 6.60 -8.41 11.18
C ASP A 328 7.00 -6.96 10.90
N ARG A 329 5.99 -6.08 10.81
CA ARG A 329 6.23 -4.65 10.60
C ARG A 329 6.91 -3.96 11.80
N ASN A 330 6.97 -4.62 12.95
CA ASN A 330 7.64 -4.11 14.14
C ASN A 330 9.13 -4.47 14.18
N SER A 331 9.58 -5.36 13.30
CA SER A 331 11.00 -5.67 13.19
C SER A 331 11.76 -4.48 12.59
N GLU A 332 12.90 -4.15 13.21
CA GLU A 332 13.86 -3.19 12.67
C GLU A 332 14.71 -3.79 11.54
N ASP A 333 14.57 -5.10 11.27
CA ASP A 333 15.32 -5.79 10.24
C ASP A 333 14.83 -5.41 8.84
N GLU A 334 15.77 -4.94 8.01
CA GLU A 334 15.49 -4.61 6.60
C GLU A 334 15.17 -5.86 5.76
N PHE A 335 15.76 -7.01 6.13
CA PHE A 335 15.61 -8.30 5.47
C PHE A 335 14.96 -9.30 6.42
N GLN A 336 13.65 -9.41 6.35
CA GLN A 336 12.89 -10.31 7.22
C GLN A 336 12.73 -11.65 6.54
N ARG A 337 13.14 -12.74 7.23
CA ARG A 337 12.97 -14.08 6.67
C ARG A 337 11.49 -14.44 6.62
N VAL A 338 11.00 -14.81 5.44
CA VAL A 338 9.59 -15.15 5.22
C VAL A 338 9.49 -16.33 4.28
N ASP A 339 8.87 -17.40 4.76
CA ASP A 339 8.64 -18.57 3.91
C ASP A 339 7.28 -18.53 3.21
N TRP A 340 7.22 -17.81 2.09
CA TRP A 340 5.99 -17.65 1.30
C TRP A 340 5.54 -18.90 0.54
N VAL A 341 6.27 -20.01 0.58
CA VAL A 341 5.77 -21.29 0.01
C VAL A 341 4.95 -22.07 1.04
N ASN A 342 4.99 -21.65 2.31
CA ASN A 342 4.13 -22.21 3.34
C ASN A 342 2.66 -21.97 2.96
N GLU A 343 1.86 -23.03 2.95
CA GLU A 343 0.42 -22.96 2.66
C GLU A 343 -0.31 -22.07 3.67
N ASP A 344 0.18 -21.99 4.91
CA ASP A 344 -0.33 -21.15 6.00
C ASP A 344 0.03 -19.67 5.87
N MET A 345 0.79 -19.28 4.84
CA MET A 345 1.19 -17.90 4.64
C MET A 345 -0.01 -16.98 4.40
N GLU A 346 -0.18 -16.02 5.30
CA GLU A 346 -1.10 -14.90 5.11
C GLU A 346 -0.48 -13.84 4.20
N TYR A 347 -1.35 -13.12 3.49
CA TYR A 347 -0.99 -12.00 2.64
C TYR A 347 -1.67 -10.75 3.16
N GLN A 348 -1.00 -9.61 3.03
CA GLN A 348 -1.47 -8.29 3.43
C GLN A 348 -1.41 -7.34 2.24
N VAL A 349 -2.22 -6.28 2.28
CA VAL A 349 -2.14 -5.19 1.30
C VAL A 349 -0.75 -4.56 1.35
N ALA A 350 -0.17 -4.28 0.19
CA ALA A 350 1.25 -3.91 0.09
C ALA A 350 1.62 -2.62 0.84
N ASN A 351 0.71 -1.65 0.93
CA ASN A 351 0.86 -0.46 1.76
C ASN A 351 -0.50 0.21 2.05
N PRO A 352 -0.60 1.04 3.11
CA PRO A 352 -1.87 1.68 3.49
C PRO A 352 -2.44 2.69 2.48
N LEU A 353 -1.60 3.37 1.69
CA LEU A 353 -2.07 4.32 0.68
C LEU A 353 -2.75 3.61 -0.50
N LEU A 354 -2.22 2.46 -0.91
CA LEU A 354 -2.88 1.57 -1.87
C LEU A 354 -4.22 1.07 -1.33
N ALA A 355 -4.27 0.70 -0.04
CA ALA A 355 -5.52 0.30 0.61
C ALA A 355 -6.56 1.42 0.56
N SER A 356 -6.18 2.64 0.95
CA SER A 356 -7.02 3.83 0.89
C SER A 356 -7.51 4.14 -0.52
N TYR A 357 -6.63 4.08 -1.52
CA TYR A 357 -6.98 4.33 -2.93
C TYR A 357 -8.05 3.35 -3.42
N TYR A 358 -7.83 2.04 -3.23
CA TYR A 358 -8.75 1.04 -3.75
C TYR A 358 -10.04 0.95 -2.94
N LEU A 359 -10.01 1.10 -1.61
CA LEU A 359 -11.22 1.11 -0.81
C LEU A 359 -12.14 2.27 -1.22
N TYR A 360 -11.57 3.47 -1.43
CA TYR A 360 -12.33 4.62 -1.92
C TYR A 360 -12.96 4.34 -3.29
N ASN A 361 -12.17 3.86 -4.26
CA ASN A 361 -12.66 3.65 -5.62
C ASN A 361 -13.66 2.50 -5.73
N LEU A 362 -13.46 1.41 -4.99
CA LEU A 362 -14.39 0.29 -4.97
C LEU A 362 -15.72 0.67 -4.29
N LYS A 363 -15.68 1.45 -3.21
CA LYS A 363 -16.91 2.01 -2.60
C LYS A 363 -17.64 2.94 -3.55
N LYS A 364 -16.91 3.89 -4.17
CA LYS A 364 -17.50 4.93 -5.02
C LYS A 364 -18.06 4.38 -6.34
N HIS A 365 -17.34 3.45 -6.97
CA HIS A 365 -17.63 3.02 -8.35
C HIS A 365 -18.13 1.58 -8.48
N CYS A 366 -17.88 0.75 -7.47
CA CYS A 366 -18.24 -0.67 -7.50
C CYS A 366 -19.11 -1.08 -6.31
N GLY A 367 -19.74 -0.14 -5.61
CA GLY A 367 -20.71 -0.43 -4.54
C GLY A 367 -20.19 -1.33 -3.42
N LEU A 368 -18.89 -1.31 -3.12
CA LEU A 368 -18.29 -2.13 -2.08
C LEU A 368 -18.94 -1.85 -0.72
N GLU A 369 -19.51 -2.88 -0.10
CA GLU A 369 -20.07 -2.80 1.26
C GLU A 369 -19.20 -3.58 2.25
N VAL A 370 -18.82 -2.91 3.33
CA VAL A 370 -18.09 -3.52 4.46
C VAL A 370 -19.10 -3.90 5.53
N TRP A 371 -19.04 -5.15 5.97
CA TRP A 371 -19.76 -5.62 7.15
C TRP A 371 -18.87 -5.46 8.37
N PHE A 372 -19.47 -5.03 9.47
CA PHE A 372 -18.81 -4.90 10.76
C PHE A 372 -19.39 -5.94 11.69
N GLU A 373 -18.51 -6.71 12.34
CA GLU A 373 -18.93 -7.64 13.37
C GLU A 373 -19.65 -6.88 14.49
N ASN A 374 -20.85 -7.35 14.85
CA ASN A 374 -21.60 -6.86 16.01
C ASN A 374 -20.96 -7.25 17.36
N ALA A 375 -19.71 -7.73 17.35
CA ALA A 375 -18.99 -8.11 18.55
C ALA A 375 -18.75 -6.86 19.42
N LYS A 376 -19.36 -6.85 20.60
CA LYS A 376 -19.22 -5.80 21.62
C LYS A 376 -17.74 -5.61 22.01
N PRO A 377 -17.23 -4.36 22.10
CA PRO A 377 -15.90 -4.10 22.66
C PRO A 377 -15.80 -4.54 24.13
N HIS A 378 -14.64 -5.03 24.54
CA HIS A 378 -14.40 -5.52 25.91
C HIS A 378 -13.88 -4.43 26.85
N SER A 379 -13.36 -3.33 26.29
CA SER A 379 -12.77 -2.22 27.04
C SER A 379 -12.74 -0.95 26.19
N CYS A 380 -12.39 0.18 26.82
CA CYS A 380 -12.15 1.44 26.12
C CYS A 380 -10.97 1.37 25.13
N ALA A 381 -9.93 0.60 25.43
CA ALA A 381 -8.82 0.36 24.50
C ALA A 381 -9.26 -0.47 23.29
N ASP A 382 -10.08 -1.51 23.49
CA ASP A 382 -10.68 -2.29 22.40
C ASP A 382 -11.55 -1.39 21.50
N LEU A 383 -12.36 -0.50 22.10
CA LEU A 383 -13.14 0.48 21.34
C LEU A 383 -12.25 1.42 20.51
N LEU A 384 -11.14 1.92 21.07
CA LEU A 384 -10.19 2.76 20.34
C LEU A 384 -9.48 1.99 19.22
N MET A 385 -9.15 0.70 19.39
CA MET A 385 -8.53 -0.12 18.33
C MET A 385 -9.43 -0.29 17.10
N ARG A 386 -10.74 -0.06 17.25
CA ARG A 386 -11.68 -0.05 16.13
C ARG A 386 -11.67 1.27 15.38
N ALA A 387 -11.41 2.38 16.07
CA ALA A 387 -11.38 3.71 15.48
C ALA A 387 -10.02 4.07 14.87
N LEU A 388 -8.91 3.83 15.58
CA LEU A 388 -7.58 4.29 15.18
C LEU A 388 -7.16 3.90 13.75
N PRO A 389 -7.38 2.66 13.26
CA PRO A 389 -7.03 2.29 11.89
C PRO A 389 -7.72 3.13 10.82
N CYS A 390 -8.84 3.76 11.16
CA CYS A 390 -9.62 4.58 10.26
C CYS A 390 -9.32 6.08 10.41
N MET A 391 -8.43 6.49 11.32
CA MET A 391 -8.11 7.90 11.59
C MET A 391 -6.89 8.38 10.77
N PHE A 392 -7.14 8.90 9.57
CA PHE A 392 -6.09 9.37 8.66
C PHE A 392 -5.73 10.84 8.87
N PHE A 393 -4.56 11.24 8.34
CA PHE A 393 -4.01 12.60 8.39
C PHE A 393 -5.07 13.71 8.25
N ALA A 394 -5.87 13.70 7.18
CA ALA A 394 -6.82 14.78 6.92
C ALA A 394 -8.01 14.82 7.88
N GLU A 395 -8.35 13.68 8.50
CA GLU A 395 -9.44 13.61 9.47
C GLU A 395 -9.00 14.13 10.84
N VAL A 396 -7.76 13.85 11.24
CA VAL A 396 -7.21 14.29 12.53
C VAL A 396 -6.72 15.74 12.46
N VAL A 397 -6.01 16.11 11.39
CA VAL A 397 -5.39 17.44 11.28
C VAL A 397 -6.41 18.44 10.73
N CYS A 398 -7.22 19.05 11.61
CA CYS A 398 -8.25 20.05 11.28
C CYS A 398 -7.79 21.53 11.35
N SER A 399 -6.63 21.80 11.95
CA SER A 399 -5.92 23.10 11.93
C SER A 399 -4.45 22.83 12.22
N LEU A 400 -3.57 23.77 11.89
CA LEU A 400 -2.12 23.60 12.09
C LEU A 400 -1.75 23.52 13.58
N PRO A 401 -0.67 22.79 13.91
CA PRO A 401 -0.40 22.35 15.27
C PRO A 401 0.05 23.45 16.23
N SER A 402 -0.06 23.12 17.51
CA SER A 402 0.59 23.78 18.64
C SER A 402 2.12 23.52 18.64
N LYS A 403 2.85 23.98 19.68
CA LYS A 403 4.32 23.87 19.81
C LYS A 403 4.89 22.44 19.63
N GLU A 404 4.09 21.38 19.77
CA GLU A 404 4.55 19.98 19.74
C GLU A 404 4.37 19.26 18.41
N MET A 405 3.98 19.98 17.34
CA MET A 405 3.74 19.39 16.01
C MET A 405 2.59 18.35 15.97
N LEU A 406 1.81 18.25 17.04
CA LEU A 406 0.59 17.44 17.11
C LEU A 406 -0.67 18.30 16.97
N PRO A 407 -1.77 17.75 16.42
CA PRO A 407 -3.11 18.32 16.50
C PRO A 407 -3.54 18.63 17.94
N TYR A 408 -4.50 19.53 18.10
CA TYR A 408 -5.12 19.77 19.41
C TYR A 408 -5.98 18.57 19.84
N GLU A 409 -6.11 18.38 21.15
CA GLU A 409 -6.93 17.33 21.79
C GLU A 409 -8.32 17.21 21.16
N ASP A 410 -9.07 18.31 21.08
CA ASP A 410 -10.42 18.37 20.47
C ASP A 410 -10.51 17.78 19.06
N GLN A 411 -9.41 17.81 18.30
CA GLN A 411 -9.36 17.29 16.93
C GLN A 411 -9.29 15.75 16.93
N TYR A 412 -8.52 15.17 17.85
CA TYR A 412 -8.55 13.73 18.08
C TYR A 412 -9.93 13.29 18.58
N ASN A 413 -10.49 14.01 19.56
CA ASN A 413 -11.78 13.68 20.16
C ASN A 413 -12.87 13.66 19.09
N LYS A 414 -12.93 14.71 18.25
CA LYS A 414 -13.86 14.81 17.12
C LYS A 414 -13.66 13.71 16.08
N CYS A 415 -12.40 13.40 15.76
CA CYS A 415 -12.08 12.34 14.78
C CYS A 415 -12.52 10.97 15.30
N ILE A 416 -12.17 10.62 16.55
CA ILE A 416 -12.60 9.37 17.20
C ILE A 416 -14.13 9.24 17.18
N GLN A 417 -14.86 10.28 17.61
CA GLN A 417 -16.32 10.27 17.61
C GLN A 417 -16.91 10.07 16.21
N THR A 418 -16.38 10.79 15.21
CA THR A 418 -16.84 10.69 13.82
C THR A 418 -16.61 9.29 13.27
N THR A 419 -15.43 8.73 13.54
CA THR A 419 -15.07 7.38 13.12
C THR A 419 -15.94 6.33 13.78
N LEU A 420 -16.14 6.38 15.10
CA LEU A 420 -17.03 5.45 15.80
C LEU A 420 -18.47 5.52 15.29
N LYS A 421 -18.98 6.72 15.00
CA LYS A 421 -20.29 6.91 14.37
C LYS A 421 -20.37 6.28 12.97
N ASN A 422 -19.31 6.43 12.16
CA ASN A 422 -19.23 5.81 10.83
C ASN A 422 -19.20 4.28 10.92
N LEU A 423 -18.60 3.74 11.98
CA LEU A 423 -18.60 2.32 12.35
C LEU A 423 -19.92 1.85 12.99
N LYS A 424 -20.95 2.70 13.00
CA LYS A 424 -22.30 2.42 13.52
C LYS A 424 -22.40 2.26 15.03
N TYR A 425 -21.44 2.75 15.80
CA TYR A 425 -21.59 2.88 17.25
C TYR A 425 -22.48 4.09 17.58
N GLU A 426 -23.39 3.90 18.54
CA GLU A 426 -24.29 4.95 19.01
C GLU A 426 -23.54 5.88 19.97
N ALA A 427 -23.18 7.07 19.46
CA ALA A 427 -22.56 8.12 20.26
C ALA A 427 -23.61 8.79 21.15
N LEU A 428 -23.27 8.96 22.43
CA LEU A 428 -24.08 9.69 23.39
C LEU A 428 -23.58 11.13 23.49
N GLU A 429 -24.49 12.08 23.39
CA GLU A 429 -24.18 13.49 23.65
C GLU A 429 -24.54 13.85 25.09
N PHE A 430 -23.54 14.31 25.83
CA PHE A 430 -23.72 14.86 27.17
C PHE A 430 -23.65 16.38 27.12
N HIS A 431 -24.64 17.04 27.72
CA HIS A 431 -24.61 18.47 27.95
C HIS A 431 -24.12 18.74 29.37
N ALA A 432 -23.22 19.70 29.54
CA ALA A 432 -22.81 20.19 30.85
C ALA A 432 -23.93 21.09 31.41
N SER A 433 -25.10 20.53 31.67
CA SER A 433 -26.29 21.29 32.08
C SER A 433 -26.43 21.38 33.61
N ALA A 434 -25.74 20.52 34.37
CA ALA A 434 -25.71 20.58 35.84
C ALA A 434 -24.30 20.44 36.44
N ILE A 435 -24.09 21.09 37.59
CA ILE A 435 -22.87 20.98 38.40
C ILE A 435 -22.66 19.52 38.79
N GLY A 436 -21.45 18.99 38.57
CA GLY A 436 -21.08 17.61 38.94
C GLY A 436 -21.34 16.55 37.87
N GLN A 437 -22.00 16.87 36.75
CA GLN A 437 -22.24 15.87 35.70
C GLN A 437 -20.99 15.56 34.86
N GLY A 438 -20.18 16.58 34.53
CA GLY A 438 -19.03 16.44 33.63
C GLY A 438 -19.44 16.17 32.18
N LYS A 439 -18.52 16.37 31.23
CA LYS A 439 -18.79 16.12 29.79
C LYS A 439 -17.66 15.28 29.21
N PRO A 440 -17.85 13.95 29.11
CA PRO A 440 -16.93 13.06 28.42
C PRO A 440 -16.54 13.55 27.03
N ASP A 441 -15.27 13.42 26.68
CA ASP A 441 -14.78 13.70 25.33
C ASP A 441 -15.33 12.74 24.29
N CYS A 442 -15.56 11.49 24.67
CA CYS A 442 -16.30 10.54 23.84
C CYS A 442 -17.08 9.60 24.74
N ALA A 443 -18.35 9.39 24.41
CA ALA A 443 -19.19 8.41 25.07
C ALA A 443 -20.01 7.63 24.04
N VAL A 444 -20.05 6.31 24.18
CA VAL A 444 -20.84 5.44 23.31
C VAL A 444 -21.62 4.43 24.14
N GLN A 445 -22.83 4.09 23.69
CA GLN A 445 -23.63 3.03 24.27
C GLN A 445 -23.59 1.80 23.36
N ILE A 446 -23.18 0.66 23.92
CA ILE A 446 -23.07 -0.60 23.16
C ILE A 446 -23.60 -1.73 24.03
N ALA A 447 -24.64 -2.42 23.55
CA ALA A 447 -25.27 -3.55 24.25
C ALA A 447 -25.60 -3.22 25.74
N MET A 448 -26.22 -2.06 25.95
CA MET A 448 -26.60 -1.50 27.27
C MET A 448 -25.44 -1.12 28.19
N GLU A 449 -24.18 -1.24 27.76
CA GLU A 449 -23.02 -0.74 28.49
C GLU A 449 -22.56 0.61 27.95
N MET A 450 -22.11 1.46 28.88
CA MET A 450 -21.62 2.79 28.56
C MET A 450 -20.09 2.79 28.60
N PHE A 451 -19.49 3.21 27.49
CA PHE A 451 -18.05 3.42 27.37
C PHE A 451 -17.79 4.91 27.38
N VAL A 452 -16.95 5.37 28.31
CA VAL A 452 -16.55 6.78 28.44
C VAL A 452 -15.05 6.91 28.27
N LEU A 453 -14.66 7.84 27.40
CA LEU A 453 -13.30 8.17 27.04
C LEU A 453 -13.03 9.65 27.33
N GLU A 454 -11.89 9.92 27.94
CA GLU A 454 -11.36 11.26 28.20
C GLU A 454 -9.97 11.40 27.57
N GLY A 455 -9.75 12.46 26.82
CA GLY A 455 -8.49 12.77 26.16
C GLY A 455 -7.66 13.76 26.98
N VAL A 456 -6.34 13.63 26.91
CA VAL A 456 -5.41 14.65 27.43
C VAL A 456 -4.10 14.63 26.65
N MET A 457 -3.56 15.82 26.36
CA MET A 457 -2.22 15.92 25.74
C MET A 457 -1.12 15.67 26.78
N HIS A 458 -0.16 14.80 26.45
CA HIS A 458 1.04 14.53 27.26
C HIS A 458 1.80 15.80 27.64
N ALA A 459 1.83 16.77 26.72
CA ALA A 459 2.37 18.13 26.87
C ALA A 459 1.97 18.86 28.15
N ARG A 460 0.73 18.62 28.64
CA ARG A 460 0.14 19.34 29.77
C ARG A 460 0.69 18.84 31.12
N GLY A 461 1.42 17.74 31.12
CA GLY A 461 2.13 17.20 32.27
C GLY A 461 1.24 16.43 33.25
N GLN A 462 1.88 15.80 34.24
CA GLN A 462 1.23 14.85 35.14
C GLN A 462 0.09 15.44 35.97
N ALA A 463 0.20 16.72 36.38
CA ALA A 463 -0.84 17.36 37.19
C ALA A 463 -2.17 17.47 36.43
N ASP A 464 -2.12 17.81 35.14
CA ASP A 464 -3.32 17.91 34.30
C ASP A 464 -3.89 16.51 33.97
N ILE A 465 -3.01 15.55 33.68
CA ILE A 465 -3.39 14.13 33.50
C ILE A 465 -4.15 13.61 34.73
N ASN A 466 -3.66 13.89 35.93
CA ASN A 466 -4.33 13.50 37.18
C ASN A 466 -5.67 14.24 37.36
N THR A 467 -5.75 15.52 36.96
CA THR A 467 -6.99 16.30 37.00
C THR A 467 -8.07 15.70 36.07
N HIS A 468 -7.68 15.23 34.88
CA HIS A 468 -8.59 14.51 33.99
C HIS A 468 -8.99 13.15 34.58
N LEU A 469 -8.06 12.43 35.22
CA LEU A 469 -8.35 11.16 35.88
C LEU A 469 -9.36 11.31 37.04
N GLU A 470 -9.27 12.39 37.83
CA GLU A 470 -10.19 12.68 38.93
C GLU A 470 -11.66 12.84 38.48
N ARG A 471 -11.89 13.22 37.21
CA ARG A 471 -13.25 13.32 36.64
C ARG A 471 -13.99 11.97 36.69
N PHE A 472 -13.27 10.86 36.52
CA PHE A 472 -13.85 9.51 36.58
C PHE A 472 -14.37 9.08 37.95
N THR A 473 -13.91 9.77 39.01
CA THR A 473 -14.35 9.54 40.38
C THR A 473 -15.40 10.57 40.82
N ASN A 474 -15.23 11.81 40.36
CA ASN A 474 -15.95 12.97 40.90
C ASN A 474 -17.15 13.42 40.06
N MET A 475 -17.27 12.97 38.80
CA MET A 475 -18.31 13.42 37.88
C MET A 475 -19.25 12.28 37.49
N ASP A 476 -20.56 12.51 37.58
CA ASP A 476 -21.59 11.46 37.46
C ASP A 476 -21.56 10.74 36.09
N ASN A 477 -21.39 11.48 34.99
CA ASN A 477 -21.39 10.90 33.65
C ASN A 477 -20.18 9.98 33.42
N TYR A 478 -19.09 10.15 34.16
CA TYR A 478 -17.92 9.29 34.08
C TYR A 478 -17.98 8.15 35.09
N LYS A 479 -18.38 8.49 36.34
CA LYS A 479 -18.40 7.57 37.47
C LYS A 479 -19.30 6.36 37.22
N ASN A 480 -20.45 6.59 36.57
CA ASN A 480 -21.47 5.58 36.33
C ASN A 480 -21.26 4.78 35.02
N ALA A 481 -20.22 5.07 34.25
CA ALA A 481 -19.91 4.34 33.04
C ALA A 481 -19.45 2.91 33.35
N SER A 482 -19.83 1.95 32.49
CA SER A 482 -19.43 0.55 32.59
C SER A 482 -17.94 0.38 32.29
N HIS A 483 -17.43 1.15 31.33
CA HIS A 483 -16.03 1.17 30.92
C HIS A 483 -15.50 2.60 30.92
N LYS A 484 -14.31 2.77 31.52
CA LYS A 484 -13.67 4.07 31.73
C LYS A 484 -12.27 4.04 31.12
N GLY A 485 -11.97 4.99 30.24
CA GLY A 485 -10.67 5.07 29.60
C GLY A 485 -10.13 6.50 29.54
N LEU A 486 -8.92 6.70 30.03
CA LEU A 486 -8.15 7.93 29.83
C LEU A 486 -7.13 7.67 28.72
N TYR A 487 -7.23 8.39 27.61
CA TYR A 487 -6.23 8.33 26.54
C TYR A 487 -5.33 9.55 26.56
N ILE A 488 -4.02 9.30 26.56
CA ILE A 488 -2.97 10.32 26.66
C ILE A 488 -2.28 10.39 25.30
N ILE A 489 -2.25 11.57 24.67
CA ILE A 489 -1.68 11.76 23.33
C ILE A 489 -0.30 12.39 23.44
N GLY A 490 0.73 11.75 22.87
CA GLY A 490 2.10 12.26 22.87
C GLY A 490 2.87 11.90 21.60
N ASN A 491 4.13 12.34 21.49
CA ASN A 491 4.97 12.11 20.31
C ASN A 491 6.23 11.27 20.59
N ASP A 492 6.36 10.74 21.81
CA ASP A 492 7.55 10.01 22.27
C ASP A 492 7.13 8.79 23.11
N SER A 493 7.41 7.60 22.60
CA SER A 493 7.03 6.34 23.23
C SER A 493 7.69 6.14 24.60
N ASN A 494 8.96 6.52 24.76
CA ASN A 494 9.67 6.37 26.02
C ASN A 494 9.13 7.31 27.11
N LYS A 495 8.80 8.55 26.74
CA LYS A 495 8.15 9.50 27.67
C LYS A 495 6.73 9.06 28.00
N MET A 496 6.01 8.51 27.02
CA MET A 496 4.66 7.97 27.24
C MET A 496 4.68 6.84 28.25
N LEU A 497 5.56 5.84 28.07
CA LEU A 497 5.72 4.72 29.01
C LEU A 497 5.99 5.20 30.44
N LYS A 498 6.96 6.10 30.63
CA LYS A 498 7.28 6.69 31.95
C LYS A 498 6.09 7.42 32.59
N THR A 499 5.23 8.01 31.77
CA THR A 499 4.03 8.72 32.25
C THR A 499 2.97 7.72 32.67
N MET A 500 2.72 6.72 31.84
CA MET A 500 1.77 5.64 32.15
C MET A 500 2.16 4.82 33.37
N GLU A 501 3.45 4.57 33.60
CA GLU A 501 3.96 3.92 34.82
C GLU A 501 3.55 4.70 36.07
N LYS A 502 3.71 6.03 36.05
CA LYS A 502 3.40 6.94 37.16
C LYS A 502 1.91 7.19 37.35
N THR A 503 1.08 7.03 36.32
CA THR A 503 -0.36 7.25 36.41
C THR A 503 -1.04 6.07 37.13
N GLU A 504 -1.50 6.31 38.35
CA GLU A 504 -2.26 5.36 39.16
C GLU A 504 -3.76 5.53 38.94
N ALA A 505 -4.36 4.65 38.12
CA ALA A 505 -5.67 4.91 37.54
C ALA A 505 -6.83 4.08 38.10
N GLY A 506 -6.67 3.39 39.24
CA GLY A 506 -7.76 2.68 39.91
C GLY A 506 -8.55 1.74 38.97
N ASP A 507 -9.82 2.07 38.72
CA ASP A 507 -10.74 1.35 37.82
C ASP A 507 -10.78 1.88 36.36
N VAL A 508 -9.93 2.86 36.03
CA VAL A 508 -9.81 3.47 34.70
C VAL A 508 -8.66 2.83 33.92
N GLN A 509 -8.90 2.51 32.65
CA GLN A 509 -7.86 2.04 31.73
C GLN A 509 -7.07 3.24 31.20
N VAL A 510 -5.73 3.21 31.28
CA VAL A 510 -4.87 4.26 30.72
C VAL A 510 -4.33 3.81 29.37
N ILE A 511 -4.47 4.67 28.36
CA ILE A 511 -4.17 4.35 26.96
C ILE A 511 -3.23 5.43 26.41
N GLY A 512 -1.95 5.13 26.26
CA GLY A 512 -0.99 6.03 25.64
C GLY A 512 -1.05 5.91 24.12
N LEU A 513 -1.36 7.02 23.44
CA LEU A 513 -1.38 7.12 21.98
C LEU A 513 -0.15 7.92 21.50
N VAL A 514 0.69 7.28 20.69
CA VAL A 514 1.85 7.91 20.06
C VAL A 514 1.70 7.82 18.54
N PRO A 515 0.97 8.77 17.91
CA PRO A 515 0.92 8.86 16.45
C PRO A 515 2.29 9.20 15.87
N ASN A 516 2.57 8.68 14.67
CA ASN A 516 3.58 9.30 13.84
C ASN A 516 3.08 10.68 13.32
N ILE A 517 3.99 11.54 12.86
CA ILE A 517 3.70 12.94 12.48
C ILE A 517 2.68 13.01 11.33
N ALA A 518 2.60 11.96 10.52
CA ALA A 518 1.67 11.88 9.39
C ALA A 518 0.35 11.16 9.71
N HIS A 519 0.13 10.67 10.93
CA HIS A 519 -1.04 9.88 11.31
C HIS A 519 -1.31 8.68 10.38
N THR A 520 -0.25 8.02 9.92
CA THR A 520 -0.33 6.79 9.13
C THR A 520 -0.18 5.52 9.97
N ALA A 521 0.28 5.67 11.22
CA ALA A 521 0.31 4.62 12.22
C ALA A 521 0.35 5.22 13.64
N TYR A 522 -0.05 4.42 14.62
CA TYR A 522 -0.01 4.73 16.04
C TYR A 522 0.74 3.63 16.80
N THR A 523 1.69 4.01 17.66
CA THR A 523 2.12 3.13 18.75
C THR A 523 1.19 3.34 19.93
N VAL A 524 0.60 2.25 20.40
CA VAL A 524 -0.38 2.27 21.48
C VAL A 524 0.15 1.49 22.67
N HIS A 525 0.12 2.14 23.82
CA HIS A 525 0.47 1.57 25.11
C HIS A 525 -0.80 1.46 25.96
N ILE A 526 -0.99 0.33 26.64
CA ILE A 526 -2.25 0.04 27.36
C ILE A 526 -1.90 -0.47 28.75
N LYS A 527 -2.37 0.25 29.77
CA LYS A 527 -2.29 -0.16 31.18
C LYS A 527 -3.70 -0.48 31.66
N SER A 528 -3.95 -1.78 31.82
CA SER A 528 -5.25 -2.30 32.25
C SER A 528 -5.37 -2.37 33.77
N LYS A 529 -6.60 -2.36 34.27
CA LYS A 529 -6.92 -2.43 35.70
C LYS A 529 -6.24 -3.64 36.36
N GLY A 530 -5.49 -3.38 37.44
CA GLY A 530 -4.85 -4.44 38.24
C GLY A 530 -3.67 -5.14 37.57
N ILE A 531 -3.28 -4.72 36.35
CA ILE A 531 -2.12 -5.25 35.63
C ILE A 531 -1.00 -4.22 35.73
N SER A 532 0.12 -4.60 36.35
CA SER A 532 1.30 -3.73 36.46
C SER A 532 2.04 -3.56 35.12
N ARG A 533 1.87 -4.54 34.22
CA ARG A 533 2.50 -4.55 32.90
C ARG A 533 1.73 -3.68 31.90
N ILE A 534 2.48 -2.94 31.09
CA ILE A 534 1.94 -2.13 30.00
C ILE A 534 2.06 -2.96 28.71
N ASN A 535 0.94 -3.24 28.06
CA ASN A 535 0.92 -3.90 26.76
C ASN A 535 1.16 -2.86 25.67
N THR A 536 1.98 -3.18 24.68
CA THR A 536 2.28 -2.28 23.56
C THR A 536 1.93 -2.96 22.25
N CYS A 537 1.27 -2.24 21.35
CA CYS A 537 1.05 -2.67 19.97
C CYS A 537 1.19 -1.49 19.01
N ASN A 538 1.49 -1.80 17.75
CA ASN A 538 1.46 -0.84 16.66
C ASN A 538 0.20 -1.04 15.83
N VAL A 539 -0.44 0.06 15.46
CA VAL A 539 -1.70 0.09 14.73
C VAL A 539 -1.49 0.91 13.46
N ASP A 540 -1.52 0.24 12.32
CA ASP A 540 -1.49 0.91 11.02
C ASP A 540 -2.85 1.55 10.72
N CYS A 541 -2.82 2.77 10.16
CA CYS A 541 -3.99 3.39 9.57
C CYS A 541 -4.23 2.79 8.19
N ASP A 542 -4.87 1.63 8.11
CA ASP A 542 -5.16 0.91 6.87
C ASP A 542 -6.66 0.71 6.59
N LEU A 543 -7.52 1.41 7.35
CA LEU A 543 -8.99 1.38 7.30
C LEU A 543 -9.62 0.09 7.84
N VAL A 544 -8.83 -0.85 8.37
CA VAL A 544 -9.34 -2.11 8.94
C VAL A 544 -9.52 -1.97 10.45
N ALA A 545 -10.76 -1.83 10.90
CA ALA A 545 -11.10 -1.79 12.32
C ALA A 545 -10.74 -3.11 13.00
N ARG A 546 -10.15 -3.03 14.20
CA ARG A 546 -9.62 -4.19 14.91
C ARG A 546 -10.19 -4.33 16.31
N ARG A 547 -10.39 -5.58 16.73
CA ARG A 547 -10.57 -5.97 18.11
C ARG A 547 -9.21 -6.16 18.78
N LEU A 548 -9.11 -5.69 20.01
CA LEU A 548 -7.98 -5.91 20.89
C LEU A 548 -8.16 -7.16 21.75
N VAL A 549 -7.14 -8.00 21.81
CA VAL A 549 -7.00 -9.07 22.80
C VAL A 549 -5.69 -8.87 23.54
N LEU A 550 -5.79 -8.63 24.84
CA LEU A 550 -4.63 -8.50 25.71
C LEU A 550 -4.24 -9.87 26.25
N LYS A 551 -2.96 -10.23 26.10
CA LYS A 551 -2.40 -11.45 26.67
C LYS A 551 -1.70 -11.17 27.99
N ASP A 552 -1.66 -12.18 28.84
CA ASP A 552 -0.97 -12.15 30.14
C ASP A 552 0.56 -12.02 29.99
N ASP A 553 1.10 -12.42 28.83
CA ASP A 553 2.50 -12.27 28.45
C ASP A 553 2.89 -10.83 28.05
N GLY A 554 1.99 -9.85 28.27
CA GLY A 554 2.16 -8.43 27.96
C GLY A 554 2.10 -8.08 26.48
N ASN A 555 1.83 -9.05 25.61
CA ASN A 555 1.59 -8.79 24.20
C ASN A 555 0.12 -8.43 23.97
N ALA A 556 -0.14 -7.68 22.93
CA ALA A 556 -1.47 -7.36 22.46
C ALA A 556 -1.64 -7.92 21.05
N GLU A 557 -2.74 -8.64 20.84
CA GLU A 557 -3.14 -9.14 19.53
C GLU A 557 -4.30 -8.33 18.98
N LEU A 558 -4.26 -8.13 17.67
CA LEU A 558 -5.26 -7.38 16.93
C LEU A 558 -5.90 -8.28 15.89
N TYR A 559 -7.22 -8.37 15.92
CA TYR A 559 -8.01 -9.15 14.97
C TYR A 559 -8.95 -8.23 14.21
N SER A 560 -9.14 -8.44 12.91
CA SER A 560 -10.15 -7.68 12.18
C SER A 560 -11.54 -7.92 12.75
N VAL A 561 -12.36 -6.86 12.79
CA VAL A 561 -13.82 -6.93 13.05
C VAL A 561 -14.61 -6.50 11.82
N GLN A 562 -13.97 -6.49 10.67
CA GLN A 562 -14.55 -6.14 9.38
C GLN A 562 -14.44 -7.33 8.43
N SER A 563 -15.45 -7.49 7.58
CA SER A 563 -15.40 -8.40 6.45
C SER A 563 -16.08 -7.80 5.23
N LEU A 564 -15.82 -8.38 4.06
CA LEU A 564 -16.57 -8.03 2.86
C LEU A 564 -18.02 -8.50 3.01
N LYS A 565 -18.99 -7.57 2.96
CA LYS A 565 -20.42 -7.92 2.95
C LYS A 565 -20.87 -8.36 1.57
N SER A 566 -20.60 -7.48 0.62
CA SER A 566 -20.88 -7.68 -0.79
C SER A 566 -19.96 -6.77 -1.59
N GLN A 567 -19.55 -7.30 -2.74
CA GLN A 567 -19.06 -6.51 -3.85
C GLN A 567 -20.04 -6.87 -4.96
N PRO A 568 -20.87 -5.94 -5.48
CA PRO A 568 -21.72 -6.27 -6.61
C PRO A 568 -20.81 -6.83 -7.71
N VAL A 569 -21.09 -8.08 -8.08
CA VAL A 569 -20.37 -8.78 -9.13
C VAL A 569 -20.61 -7.97 -10.38
N ASN A 570 -19.53 -7.42 -10.96
CA ASN A 570 -19.67 -6.67 -12.19
C ASN A 570 -20.41 -7.51 -13.22
N THR A 571 -21.32 -6.83 -13.89
CA THR A 571 -22.02 -7.33 -15.04
C THR A 571 -20.98 -7.75 -16.08
N ALA A 572 -20.78 -9.06 -16.24
CA ALA A 572 -19.57 -9.64 -16.82
C ALA A 572 -19.39 -9.34 -18.32
N MET A 573 -20.41 -8.80 -18.98
CA MET A 573 -20.38 -8.43 -20.38
C MET A 573 -21.63 -7.64 -20.74
N VAL A 574 -21.48 -6.53 -21.47
CA VAL A 574 -22.58 -5.84 -22.14
C VAL A 574 -22.61 -6.35 -23.58
N TRP A 575 -23.73 -6.91 -23.99
CA TRP A 575 -23.96 -7.31 -25.38
C TRP A 575 -25.02 -6.41 -25.99
N VAL A 576 -24.78 -6.01 -27.23
CA VAL A 576 -25.69 -5.18 -28.01
C VAL A 576 -26.17 -6.01 -29.19
N GLN A 577 -27.47 -6.03 -29.43
CA GLN A 577 -28.05 -6.72 -30.56
C GLN A 577 -28.91 -5.76 -31.38
N GLU A 578 -28.73 -5.84 -32.70
CA GLU A 578 -29.45 -5.02 -33.68
C GLU A 578 -30.87 -5.54 -33.89
N LEU A 579 -31.80 -4.61 -34.07
CA LEU A 579 -33.17 -4.89 -34.50
C LEU A 579 -33.43 -4.19 -35.84
N LYS A 580 -34.08 -4.91 -36.75
CA LYS A 580 -34.59 -4.36 -38.01
C LYS A 580 -36.10 -4.34 -37.97
N GLU A 581 -36.68 -3.22 -38.39
CA GLU A 581 -38.12 -3.08 -38.56
C GLU A 581 -38.56 -3.68 -39.90
N GLU A 582 -39.52 -4.59 -39.87
CA GLU A 582 -40.15 -5.19 -41.04
C GLU A 582 -41.67 -5.24 -40.83
N ASN A 583 -42.41 -4.51 -41.66
CA ASN A 583 -43.88 -4.45 -41.63
C ASN A 583 -44.48 -4.00 -40.29
N GLY A 584 -43.82 -3.08 -39.58
CA GLY A 584 -44.27 -2.58 -38.27
C GLY A 584 -43.90 -3.48 -37.08
N ASP A 585 -43.26 -4.63 -37.32
CA ASP A 585 -42.70 -5.50 -36.29
C ASP A 585 -41.17 -5.43 -36.27
N TYR A 586 -40.58 -5.53 -35.08
CA TYR A 586 -39.11 -5.57 -34.91
C TYR A 586 -38.61 -7.01 -34.84
N LYS A 587 -37.69 -7.37 -35.74
CA LYS A 587 -36.99 -8.66 -35.71
C LYS A 587 -35.53 -8.49 -35.33
N LEU A 588 -35.01 -9.49 -34.61
CA LEU A 588 -33.59 -9.59 -34.29
C LEU A 588 -32.80 -9.81 -35.58
N VAL A 589 -31.83 -8.94 -35.85
CA VAL A 589 -30.93 -9.08 -37.00
C VAL A 589 -29.50 -9.10 -36.48
N GLY A 590 -28.70 -10.03 -37.01
CA GLY A 590 -27.32 -10.21 -36.58
C GLY A 590 -27.15 -10.97 -35.26
N SER A 591 -25.88 -11.30 -34.98
CA SER A 591 -25.48 -11.87 -33.70
C SER A 591 -25.37 -10.75 -32.67
N ALA A 592 -25.71 -11.03 -31.41
CA ALA A 592 -25.33 -10.13 -30.33
C ALA A 592 -23.82 -9.88 -30.39
N LEU A 593 -23.39 -8.65 -30.15
CA LEU A 593 -21.99 -8.24 -30.18
C LEU A 593 -21.51 -7.89 -28.77
N PRO A 594 -20.38 -8.45 -28.30
CA PRO A 594 -19.82 -8.08 -27.01
C PRO A 594 -19.15 -6.72 -27.13
N ILE A 595 -19.54 -5.76 -26.28
CA ILE A 595 -18.85 -4.48 -26.20
C ILE A 595 -17.66 -4.65 -25.27
N LYS A 596 -16.45 -4.49 -25.82
CA LYS A 596 -15.19 -4.48 -25.07
C LYS A 596 -14.39 -3.22 -25.43
N PRO A 597 -13.85 -2.47 -24.45
CA PRO A 597 -13.98 -2.66 -23.00
C PRO A 597 -15.40 -2.34 -22.49
N MET A 598 -15.70 -2.78 -21.25
CA MET A 598 -16.98 -2.47 -20.59
C MET A 598 -17.17 -0.94 -20.56
N PRO A 599 -18.30 -0.42 -21.06
CA PRO A 599 -18.46 1.01 -21.23
C PRO A 599 -18.56 1.72 -19.87
N GLU A 600 -17.81 2.80 -19.69
CA GLU A 600 -17.77 3.57 -18.44
C GLU A 600 -19.10 4.26 -18.12
N ASN A 601 -19.88 4.59 -19.15
CA ASN A 601 -21.22 5.17 -19.05
C ASN A 601 -21.98 5.00 -20.38
N ILE A 602 -23.26 5.37 -20.39
CA ILE A 602 -24.10 5.25 -21.59
C ILE A 602 -23.65 6.14 -22.75
N GLY A 603 -23.04 7.31 -22.48
CA GLY A 603 -22.49 8.19 -23.52
C GLY A 603 -21.29 7.56 -24.22
N PHE A 604 -20.43 6.89 -23.46
CA PHE A 604 -19.32 6.10 -23.98
C PHE A 604 -19.81 4.85 -24.74
N LEU A 605 -20.84 4.16 -24.23
CA LEU A 605 -21.49 3.05 -24.95
C LEU A 605 -22.07 3.54 -26.30
N LYS A 606 -22.80 4.66 -26.30
CA LYS A 606 -23.35 5.27 -27.52
C LYS A 606 -22.25 5.62 -28.51
N LYS A 607 -21.13 6.19 -28.04
CA LYS A 607 -19.98 6.50 -28.90
C LYS A 607 -19.36 5.24 -29.51
N LEU A 608 -19.17 4.18 -28.72
CA LEU A 608 -18.65 2.89 -29.21
C LEU A 608 -19.58 2.26 -30.25
N ILE A 609 -20.89 2.35 -30.04
CA ILE A 609 -21.89 1.87 -31.00
C ILE A 609 -21.87 2.72 -32.28
N ILE A 610 -21.87 4.05 -32.19
CA ILE A 610 -21.82 4.96 -33.35
C ILE A 610 -20.53 4.76 -34.16
N ASP A 611 -19.39 4.62 -33.49
CA ASP A 611 -18.11 4.39 -34.16
C ASP A 611 -18.07 3.02 -34.84
N TYR A 612 -18.84 2.04 -34.35
CA TYR A 612 -19.07 0.75 -35.00
C TYR A 612 -20.06 0.85 -36.19
N GLU A 613 -21.16 1.58 -36.05
CA GLU A 613 -22.16 1.81 -37.11
C GLU A 613 -21.59 2.54 -38.33
N LYS A 614 -20.62 3.45 -38.12
CA LYS A 614 -19.89 4.09 -39.23
C LYS A 614 -19.14 3.10 -40.13
N LEU A 615 -18.92 1.87 -39.67
CA LEU A 615 -18.28 0.80 -40.44
C LEU A 615 -19.31 -0.09 -41.18
N THR A 616 -20.57 -0.11 -40.77
CA THR A 616 -21.63 -0.99 -41.32
C THR A 616 -23.02 -0.34 -41.13
N VAL A 617 -23.50 0.31 -42.20
CA VAL A 617 -24.83 0.88 -42.50
C VAL A 617 -25.94 0.86 -41.42
N GLY A 618 -26.47 2.06 -41.10
CA GLY A 618 -27.89 2.41 -40.87
C GLY A 618 -28.76 1.55 -39.94
N VAL A 619 -28.62 1.74 -38.63
CA VAL A 619 -29.41 1.05 -37.59
C VAL A 619 -30.69 1.83 -37.24
N SER A 620 -31.79 1.10 -36.95
CA SER A 620 -33.06 1.67 -36.50
C SER A 620 -33.40 1.39 -35.03
N ARG A 621 -32.82 0.36 -34.37
CA ARG A 621 -33.03 0.12 -32.92
C ARG A 621 -32.06 -0.88 -32.26
N LEU A 622 -31.79 -0.73 -30.95
CA LEU A 622 -30.81 -1.54 -30.19
C LEU A 622 -31.39 -2.09 -28.87
N ARG A 623 -31.06 -3.35 -28.53
CA ARG A 623 -31.29 -3.95 -27.20
C ARG A 623 -29.97 -4.15 -26.46
N ILE A 624 -29.99 -3.87 -25.15
CA ILE A 624 -28.83 -4.02 -24.27
C ILE A 624 -29.07 -5.19 -23.32
N PHE A 625 -28.16 -6.14 -23.35
CA PHE A 625 -28.14 -7.28 -22.45
C PHE A 625 -26.93 -7.19 -21.55
N PHE A 626 -27.12 -7.62 -20.30
CA PHE A 626 -26.09 -7.57 -19.30
C PHE A 626 -26.09 -8.89 -18.52
N ARG A 627 -24.90 -9.41 -18.22
CA ARG A 627 -24.74 -10.72 -17.57
C ARG A 627 -24.41 -10.58 -16.08
N THR A 628 -25.31 -11.05 -15.22
CA THR A 628 -25.13 -11.06 -13.76
C THR A 628 -25.24 -12.49 -13.26
N GLU A 629 -24.29 -12.95 -12.44
CA GLU A 629 -24.32 -14.31 -11.85
C GLU A 629 -24.46 -15.44 -12.90
N GLY A 630 -23.85 -15.25 -14.07
CA GLY A 630 -23.90 -16.22 -15.17
C GLY A 630 -25.20 -16.20 -15.98
N GLN A 631 -26.23 -15.45 -15.55
CA GLN A 631 -27.51 -15.29 -16.23
C GLN A 631 -27.59 -13.98 -17.04
N TRP A 632 -28.31 -14.03 -18.15
CA TRP A 632 -28.55 -12.86 -19.01
C TRP A 632 -29.81 -12.12 -18.58
N GLN A 633 -29.70 -10.81 -18.46
CA GLN A 633 -30.81 -9.92 -18.19
C GLN A 633 -30.88 -8.83 -19.26
N GLU A 634 -32.08 -8.54 -19.74
CA GLU A 634 -32.35 -7.45 -20.68
C GLU A 634 -32.69 -6.19 -19.88
N GLU A 635 -32.05 -5.06 -20.19
CA GLU A 635 -32.36 -3.78 -19.56
C GLU A 635 -33.67 -3.22 -20.15
N LYS A 636 -34.79 -3.44 -19.45
CA LYS A 636 -36.14 -3.08 -19.94
C LYS A 636 -36.56 -1.63 -19.66
N LYS A 637 -35.87 -0.89 -18.77
CA LYS A 637 -36.22 0.49 -18.40
C LYS A 637 -34.96 1.33 -18.13
N MET A 638 -34.83 2.50 -18.76
CA MET A 638 -33.80 3.48 -18.37
C MET A 638 -34.06 4.00 -16.95
N SER A 639 -32.99 4.14 -16.14
CA SER A 639 -33.06 4.78 -14.82
C SER A 639 -33.42 6.27 -14.93
N ASN A 640 -34.20 6.78 -13.96
CA ASN A 640 -34.79 8.12 -14.00
C ASN A 640 -33.79 9.30 -13.97
N GLY A 641 -32.52 9.08 -13.64
CA GLY A 641 -31.49 10.13 -13.58
C GLY A 641 -30.94 10.60 -14.93
N LEU A 642 -31.45 10.08 -16.04
CA LEU A 642 -30.83 10.17 -17.38
C LEU A 642 -31.78 10.68 -18.48
N ARG A 643 -32.79 11.48 -18.14
CA ARG A 643 -33.56 12.23 -19.16
C ARG A 643 -32.84 13.54 -19.50
N PRO A 644 -32.60 13.89 -20.78
CA PRO A 644 -32.33 15.27 -21.17
C PRO A 644 -33.55 16.14 -20.87
N LEU A 645 -33.35 17.36 -20.38
CA LEU A 645 -34.43 18.29 -20.00
C LEU A 645 -35.22 18.87 -21.20
N THR A 646 -34.87 18.53 -22.45
CA THR A 646 -35.38 19.22 -23.65
C THR A 646 -35.86 18.30 -24.79
N GLU A 647 -36.02 16.99 -24.58
CA GLU A 647 -36.59 16.09 -25.60
C GLU A 647 -38.03 15.70 -25.24
N GLU A 648 -38.97 15.92 -26.17
CA GLU A 648 -40.36 15.41 -26.09
C GLU A 648 -40.48 13.94 -26.52
N GLU A 649 -39.45 13.33 -27.12
CA GLU A 649 -39.43 11.88 -27.38
C GLU A 649 -38.14 11.21 -26.86
N PRO A 650 -38.25 10.23 -25.95
CA PRO A 650 -37.16 9.31 -25.66
C PRO A 650 -36.97 8.34 -26.84
N TYR A 651 -35.75 7.86 -27.07
CA TYR A 651 -35.54 6.60 -27.79
C TYR A 651 -36.34 5.49 -27.07
N GLY A 652 -37.59 5.22 -27.50
CA GLY A 652 -38.51 4.17 -27.03
C GLY A 652 -38.72 3.10 -28.10
N TYR A 653 -39.24 1.90 -27.82
CA TYR A 653 -40.68 1.60 -27.83
C TYR A 653 -41.07 0.20 -27.28
N VAL A 654 -42.09 0.20 -26.42
CA VAL A 654 -43.25 -0.72 -26.29
C VAL A 654 -43.05 -2.25 -26.32
N VAL A 655 -43.45 -2.87 -25.20
CA VAL A 655 -43.81 -4.30 -25.01
C VAL A 655 -45.34 -4.39 -25.25
N PRO A 656 -45.90 -5.49 -25.80
CA PRO A 656 -47.34 -5.61 -26.01
C PRO A 656 -48.19 -5.29 -24.78
#